data_AF-A0AAE0END7-F1
#
_entry.id   AF-A0AAE0END7-F1
#
_cell.length_a   1.000
_cell.length_b   1.000
_cell.length_c   1.000
_cell.angle_alpha   90.00
_cell.angle_beta   90.00
_cell.angle_gamma   90.00
#
_symmetry.space_group_name_H-M   'P 1'
#
loop_
_entity.id
_entity.type
_entity.pdbx_description
1 polymer ?
#
loop_
_entity_poly.entity_id
_entity_poly.type
_entity_poly.pdbx_seq_one_letter_code
_entity_poly.pdbx_strand_id
1 'polypeptide(L)'
;MKDPEDLQPHSPVKFISGTYRGKSGVVTKLTPKQAYVKSPDIGGKEVRVNQTSLRLIPDLTPTPCSLNDGTPTPTPCSLNDDTPAPTPPSLHDDTFTTPCSLDDDTCTTPPSLHDDTFTTPCSLDDDTFTTPCSLHDDSENLVEAMGGLDFGAVQSTHQLPGSREGFTAQWSPPQADIPPWKLACSPSAKGPSFGGLLLKKTVLRNREPSEKNFLEDWLGPRAMTHEIDLLPTLKLRIPERSYDDNGRRYEFVAAKVHEAGAQIWGGKKKVLRLLYAAASGPGLKTISLRTELESLAAFDTLPSTRKVAARLELLMSPAPIKKIYQRRVADFELIPEPQPSEESGGCGFIPEDLLIELLGGRAPAKRATTVQVRIVAPHLGVYKGILCRKRGIEKIQLPPSMHKVGPSLIAGSEADWACLLITQVHPTTINTQMGKWVSGVDPPKSFTQNRFSLMIEKLWRSLGVSSTLLKEYVAAREVRGEWAKGLRALRCEAWVVGAADPTDAIPEGHIFVTGLKSHHLPVAEDGQHCVFLTRSPCVKPGDGRILPVVTSCPEGMSPAVWTWLEQRPLGEVLFSNAGSRPMPETVAAGDLDGDYYFVCWDNLVVANIQPRELQDAAGHNLVDNQESKVLAKETACTLPSQSDEDWLGKVHGHMTDVEVLKESLMIGKLYKAMERKSASSPLGADGPDYLAFADAYLQSIDRGKHGNSFSLPEHLCVEVGM
;
A
#
# COMPACT_ATOMS: atom_id res chain seq x y z
N MET A 1 33.25 4.12 23.36
CA MET A 1 32.23 4.86 24.15
C MET A 1 32.83 5.11 25.52
N LYS A 2 32.50 6.23 26.18
CA LYS A 2 32.72 6.40 27.63
C LYS A 2 31.36 6.31 28.31
N ASP A 3 31.28 5.52 29.37
CA ASP A 3 30.05 5.22 30.11
C ASP A 3 29.61 6.40 30.99
N PRO A 4 28.35 6.42 31.46
CA PRO A 4 27.81 7.52 32.28
C PRO A 4 28.51 7.75 33.63
N GLU A 5 29.48 6.92 34.02
CA GLU A 5 30.25 7.05 35.26
C GLU A 5 31.22 8.25 35.29
N ASP A 6 31.57 8.82 34.13
CA ASP A 6 32.44 10.01 34.03
C ASP A 6 31.71 11.36 34.26
N LEU A 7 30.39 11.36 34.45
CA LEU A 7 29.61 12.59 34.63
C LEU A 7 29.87 13.23 36.01
N GLN A 8 30.44 14.44 36.05
CA GLN A 8 30.61 15.24 37.26
C GLN A 8 29.84 16.57 37.21
N PRO A 9 29.55 17.23 38.36
CA PRO A 9 29.04 18.59 38.37
C PRO A 9 29.97 19.53 37.58
N HIS A 10 29.38 20.51 36.91
CA HIS A 10 30.02 21.42 35.95
C HIS A 10 30.52 20.80 34.64
N SER A 11 30.29 19.51 34.39
CA SER A 11 30.62 18.90 33.10
C SER A 11 29.78 19.48 31.95
N PRO A 12 30.38 19.87 30.81
CA PRO A 12 29.65 20.21 29.60
C PRO A 12 29.08 18.94 28.96
N VAL A 13 27.79 18.96 28.63
CA VAL A 13 27.04 17.80 28.14
C VAL A 13 26.13 18.17 26.97
N LYS A 14 25.91 17.20 26.08
CA LYS A 14 24.93 17.26 25.00
C LYS A 14 23.79 16.27 25.28
N PHE A 15 22.55 16.70 25.08
CA PHE A 15 21.39 15.80 25.18
C PHE A 15 21.34 14.88 23.95
N ILE A 16 21.38 13.56 24.16
CA ILE A 16 21.41 12.57 23.06
C ILE A 16 20.05 11.91 22.80
N SER A 17 19.09 12.04 23.72
CA SER A 17 17.72 11.52 23.60
C SER A 17 16.69 12.43 24.32
N GLY A 18 15.40 12.18 24.06
CA GLY A 18 14.28 12.93 24.66
C GLY A 18 14.05 14.32 24.07
N THR A 19 13.18 15.12 24.71
CA THR A 19 12.66 16.41 24.23
C THR A 19 13.72 17.47 23.93
N TYR A 20 14.93 17.33 24.49
CA TYR A 20 16.03 18.30 24.34
C TYR A 20 17.17 17.82 23.44
N ARG A 21 17.00 16.67 22.75
CA ARG A 21 18.02 16.04 21.89
C ARG A 21 18.67 17.07 20.94
N GLY A 22 20.00 17.07 20.91
CA GLY A 22 20.82 17.95 20.08
C GLY A 22 21.28 19.25 20.77
N LYS A 23 20.62 19.67 21.86
CA LYS A 23 21.01 20.86 22.65
C LYS A 23 22.20 20.57 23.57
N SER A 24 22.89 21.63 24.00
CA SER A 24 24.04 21.56 24.91
C SER A 24 23.73 22.26 26.24
N GLY A 25 24.36 21.82 27.32
CA GLY A 25 24.22 22.41 28.65
C GLY A 25 25.34 21.99 29.60
N VAL A 26 25.26 22.48 30.83
CA VAL A 26 26.21 22.17 31.90
C VAL A 26 25.48 21.45 33.03
N VAL A 27 26.03 20.34 33.50
CA VAL A 27 25.49 19.60 34.65
C VAL A 27 25.64 20.46 35.91
N THR A 28 24.55 20.76 36.59
CA THR A 28 24.55 21.54 37.84
C THR A 28 24.52 20.65 39.08
N LYS A 29 23.85 19.49 38.99
CA LYS A 29 23.71 18.52 40.09
C LYS A 29 23.52 17.11 39.54
N LEU A 30 24.08 16.12 40.25
CA LEU A 30 23.93 14.70 39.94
C LEU A 30 23.29 13.95 41.10
N THR A 31 22.59 12.87 40.76
CA THR A 31 22.11 11.81 41.65
C THR A 31 22.34 10.46 40.96
N PRO A 32 22.30 9.31 41.66
CA PRO A 32 22.68 8.00 41.09
C PRO A 32 21.90 7.51 39.85
N LYS A 33 20.83 8.21 39.45
CA LYS A 33 20.05 7.89 38.22
C LYS A 33 19.75 9.11 37.35
N GLN A 34 19.90 10.33 37.86
CA GLN A 34 19.45 11.55 37.19
C GLN A 34 20.51 12.66 37.27
N ALA A 35 20.55 13.47 36.22
CA ALA A 35 21.34 14.69 36.14
C ALA A 35 20.40 15.90 36.01
N TYR A 36 20.78 17.00 36.64
CA TYR A 36 20.18 18.31 36.48
C TYR A 36 21.13 19.10 35.58
N VAL A 37 20.61 19.63 34.48
CA VAL A 37 21.39 20.31 33.46
C VAL A 37 20.79 21.67 33.20
N LYS A 38 21.60 22.72 33.32
CA LYS A 38 21.24 24.08 32.93
C LYS A 38 21.76 24.34 31.53
N SER A 39 20.88 24.76 30.62
CA SER A 39 21.23 24.97 29.22
C SER A 39 20.74 26.35 28.73
N PRO A 40 21.58 27.14 28.04
CA PRO A 40 21.15 28.39 27.43
C PRO A 40 20.11 28.13 26.32
N ASP A 41 20.26 27.05 25.55
CA ASP A 41 19.39 26.61 24.46
C ASP A 41 17.94 26.29 24.89
N ILE A 42 17.66 26.23 26.20
CA ILE A 42 16.32 26.05 26.79
C ILE A 42 15.90 27.24 27.67
N GLY A 43 16.42 28.43 27.35
CA GLY A 43 16.09 29.67 28.05
C GLY A 43 16.74 29.77 29.44
N GLY A 44 17.92 29.18 29.62
CA GLY A 44 18.69 29.23 30.87
C GLY A 44 18.08 28.44 32.03
N LYS A 45 17.02 27.67 31.80
CA LYS A 45 16.36 26.84 32.83
C LYS A 45 17.18 25.58 33.12
N GLU A 46 17.05 25.09 34.35
CA GLU A 46 17.56 23.79 34.76
C GLU A 46 16.51 22.70 34.47
N VAL A 47 16.91 21.60 33.85
CA VAL A 47 16.05 20.45 33.55
C VAL A 47 16.62 19.16 34.11
N ARG A 48 15.73 18.30 34.61
CA ARG A 48 16.06 17.00 35.19
C ARG A 48 15.89 15.90 34.14
N VAL A 49 16.96 15.17 33.85
CA VAL A 49 17.00 14.08 32.86
C VAL A 49 17.68 12.84 33.44
N ASN A 50 17.48 11.68 32.82
CA ASN A 50 18.26 10.48 33.16
C ASN A 50 19.69 10.64 32.65
N GLN A 51 20.69 10.15 33.38
CA GLN A 51 22.10 10.28 32.99
C GLN A 51 22.39 9.69 31.61
N THR A 52 21.75 8.57 31.26
CA THR A 52 21.83 7.91 29.94
C THR A 52 21.28 8.74 28.77
N SER A 53 20.61 9.86 29.04
CA SER A 53 20.14 10.81 28.01
C SER A 53 21.16 11.92 27.71
N LEU A 54 22.33 11.89 28.34
CA LEU A 54 23.42 12.86 28.20
C LEU A 54 24.69 12.18 27.67
N ARG A 55 25.52 12.97 27.01
CA ARG A 55 26.90 12.59 26.66
C ARG A 55 27.82 13.77 26.95
N LEU A 56 28.96 13.50 27.58
CA LEU A 56 30.01 14.50 27.79
C LEU A 56 30.48 15.08 26.46
N ILE A 57 30.75 16.40 26.46
CA ILE A 57 31.43 17.10 25.38
C ILE A 57 32.92 17.15 25.78
N PRO A 58 33.83 16.47 25.05
CA PRO A 58 35.27 16.61 25.28
C PRO A 58 35.74 18.04 25.00
N ASP A 59 36.81 18.46 25.67
CA ASP A 59 37.47 19.77 25.57
C ASP A 59 36.65 21.02 25.94
N LEU A 60 36.45 21.20 27.25
CA LEU A 60 36.52 22.51 27.92
C LEU A 60 37.07 22.35 29.37
N THR A 61 38.29 21.81 29.53
CA THR A 61 39.01 21.82 30.81
C THR A 61 40.16 22.82 30.78
N PRO A 62 40.17 23.87 31.63
CA PRO A 62 41.33 24.75 31.73
C PRO A 62 42.50 24.03 32.40
N THR A 63 43.68 24.10 31.79
CA THR A 63 44.94 23.58 32.34
C THR A 63 45.28 24.30 33.64
N PRO A 64 45.59 23.60 34.75
CA PRO A 64 46.08 24.25 35.96
C PRO A 64 47.57 24.61 35.81
N CYS A 65 47.92 25.82 36.24
CA CYS A 65 49.30 26.32 36.20
C CYS A 65 50.25 25.61 37.17
N SER A 66 51.55 25.67 36.85
CA SER A 66 52.70 25.04 37.52
C SER A 66 52.87 25.32 39.02
N LEU A 67 53.50 24.38 39.74
CA LEU A 67 54.44 24.67 40.85
C LEU A 67 55.39 23.48 41.17
N ASN A 68 56.70 23.76 41.11
CA ASN A 68 57.89 23.18 41.76
C ASN A 68 58.38 21.70 41.68
N ASP A 69 59.69 21.64 41.36
CA ASP A 69 60.81 20.82 41.89
C ASP A 69 60.86 19.28 41.79
N GLY A 70 62.01 18.77 41.29
CA GLY A 70 62.42 17.36 41.47
C GLY A 70 63.25 16.71 40.36
N THR A 71 64.45 17.21 40.04
CA THR A 71 65.49 16.50 39.24
C THR A 71 66.12 15.33 40.02
N PRO A 72 66.95 14.41 39.44
CA PRO A 72 67.31 14.17 38.01
C PRO A 72 67.42 12.67 37.55
N THR A 73 67.68 12.47 36.23
CA THR A 73 68.59 11.45 35.60
C THR A 73 68.24 9.92 35.62
N PRO A 74 68.80 9.09 34.69
CA PRO A 74 69.15 9.37 33.27
C PRO A 74 69.02 8.21 32.23
N THR A 75 68.92 8.56 30.93
CA THR A 75 69.61 7.91 29.75
C THR A 75 69.39 6.43 29.35
N PRO A 76 69.86 5.97 28.15
CA PRO A 76 70.04 6.65 26.85
C PRO A 76 69.63 5.81 25.60
N CYS A 77 69.98 6.33 24.41
CA CYS A 77 70.26 5.63 23.12
C CYS A 77 69.06 5.26 22.21
N SER A 78 69.14 5.45 20.89
CA SER A 78 70.20 6.08 20.06
C SER A 78 69.73 6.37 18.61
N LEU A 79 70.11 7.55 18.08
CA LEU A 79 70.78 7.81 16.78
C LEU A 79 70.30 7.06 15.51
N ASN A 80 70.04 7.72 14.37
CA ASN A 80 70.95 8.63 13.65
C ASN A 80 70.22 9.66 12.74
N ASP A 81 70.92 10.76 12.46
CA ASP A 81 70.59 11.80 11.47
C ASP A 81 70.98 11.40 10.03
N ASP A 82 70.45 12.12 9.03
CA ASP A 82 71.30 12.93 8.12
C ASP A 82 70.48 13.94 7.26
N THR A 83 71.11 15.08 6.94
CA THR A 83 70.55 16.28 6.26
C THR A 83 71.38 16.57 4.97
N PRO A 84 71.38 17.73 4.23
CA PRO A 84 70.67 19.01 4.38
C PRO A 84 70.14 19.69 3.07
N ALA A 85 69.60 20.91 3.22
CA ALA A 85 69.28 21.87 2.15
C ALA A 85 70.45 22.88 1.91
N PRO A 86 70.34 23.77 0.88
CA PRO A 86 70.42 25.21 1.20
C PRO A 86 69.46 26.12 0.38
N THR A 87 69.52 27.45 0.64
CA THR A 87 68.38 28.39 0.65
C THR A 87 68.58 29.68 -0.23
N PRO A 88 67.84 30.83 -0.12
CA PRO A 88 67.52 31.74 -1.25
C PRO A 88 68.23 33.13 -1.18
N PRO A 89 67.77 34.19 -1.89
CA PRO A 89 66.86 35.23 -1.33
C PRO A 89 65.83 35.76 -2.39
N SER A 90 65.03 36.86 -2.31
CA SER A 90 64.68 37.94 -1.35
C SER A 90 63.26 38.47 -1.76
N LEU A 91 62.29 38.79 -0.89
CA LEU A 91 62.08 39.89 0.10
C LEU A 91 61.53 41.24 -0.44
N HIS A 92 60.23 41.50 -0.19
CA HIS A 92 59.65 42.49 0.76
C HIS A 92 58.10 42.44 0.62
N ASP A 93 57.33 42.02 1.62
CA ASP A 93 56.88 42.72 2.86
C ASP A 93 56.07 44.00 2.57
N ASP A 94 54.82 44.17 3.02
CA ASP A 94 54.35 44.15 4.42
C ASP A 94 52.83 43.80 4.50
N THR A 95 52.40 42.76 5.22
CA THR A 95 51.81 42.72 6.60
C THR A 95 50.38 43.31 6.76
N PHE A 96 49.41 42.82 7.55
CA PHE A 96 49.11 41.62 8.39
C PHE A 96 47.54 41.52 8.43
N THR A 97 46.79 40.48 8.85
CA THR A 97 47.07 39.28 9.69
C THR A 97 46.12 38.11 9.35
N THR A 98 46.69 36.92 9.16
CA THR A 98 46.08 35.56 9.23
C THR A 98 46.13 35.03 10.70
N PRO A 99 45.62 33.84 11.14
CA PRO A 99 45.73 32.48 10.56
C PRO A 99 44.42 31.65 10.49
N CYS A 100 44.18 30.81 9.49
CA CYS A 100 44.85 29.57 9.01
C CYS A 100 44.22 28.28 9.55
N SER A 101 43.84 27.45 8.59
CA SER A 101 43.45 26.04 8.63
C SER A 101 44.47 25.10 9.28
N LEU A 102 43.98 23.93 9.70
CA LEU A 102 44.62 22.65 9.38
C LEU A 102 43.53 21.56 9.35
N ASP A 103 43.53 20.76 8.27
CA ASP A 103 42.85 19.47 8.22
C ASP A 103 43.66 18.45 9.03
N ASP A 104 42.99 17.48 9.67
CA ASP A 104 43.46 16.09 9.65
C ASP A 104 42.34 15.10 10.01
N ASP A 105 42.51 13.86 9.56
CA ASP A 105 41.49 12.81 9.62
C ASP A 105 41.12 12.33 11.03
N THR A 106 39.87 11.89 11.21
CA THR A 106 39.61 10.51 11.65
C THR A 106 38.14 10.10 11.52
N CYS A 107 37.90 9.06 10.72
CA CYS A 107 36.63 8.35 10.72
C CYS A 107 36.37 7.64 12.05
N THR A 108 35.14 7.72 12.58
CA THR A 108 34.55 6.57 13.30
C THR A 108 33.01 6.62 13.31
N THR A 109 32.40 5.64 12.66
CA THR A 109 30.95 5.41 12.61
C THR A 109 30.38 4.98 13.97
N PRO A 110 29.22 5.52 14.41
CA PRO A 110 28.39 4.87 15.42
C PRO A 110 27.50 3.77 14.79
N PRO A 111 27.23 2.66 15.51
CA PRO A 111 26.50 1.52 14.95
C PRO A 111 24.99 1.80 14.79
N SER A 112 24.43 1.26 13.71
CA SER A 112 22.99 1.28 13.43
C SER A 112 22.22 0.31 14.33
N LEU A 113 21.42 0.85 15.25
CA LEU A 113 20.38 0.07 15.92
C LEU A 113 19.18 -0.07 14.97
N HIS A 114 18.90 -1.30 14.59
CA HIS A 114 17.75 -1.69 13.77
C HIS A 114 16.49 -1.78 14.63
N ASP A 115 15.36 -1.32 14.09
CA ASP A 115 14.02 -1.68 14.58
C ASP A 115 13.13 -1.96 13.36
N ASP A 116 12.77 -3.23 13.17
CA ASP A 116 12.06 -3.71 12.00
C ASP A 116 10.54 -3.74 12.23
N THR A 117 9.78 -3.04 11.39
CA THR A 117 8.30 -3.15 11.35
C THR A 117 7.82 -3.71 10.02
N PHE A 118 7.14 -4.85 10.08
CA PHE A 118 6.74 -5.65 8.92
C PHE A 118 5.36 -5.27 8.42
N THR A 119 5.25 -5.01 7.12
CA THR A 119 3.99 -4.94 6.37
C THR A 119 4.03 -5.96 5.24
N THR A 120 3.12 -6.94 5.31
CA THR A 120 2.76 -7.81 4.18
C THR A 120 1.83 -7.05 3.23
N PRO A 121 1.86 -7.31 1.92
CA PRO A 121 1.09 -6.54 0.94
C PRO A 121 -0.40 -6.88 1.01
N CYS A 122 -1.14 -6.10 1.78
CA CYS A 122 -2.58 -5.91 1.62
C CYS A 122 -2.78 -4.44 1.23
N SER A 123 -3.43 -4.18 0.09
CA SER A 123 -3.90 -2.88 -0.41
C SER A 123 -3.21 -1.62 0.15
N LEU A 124 -2.38 -0.97 -0.67
CA LEU A 124 -1.84 0.36 -0.37
C LEU A 124 -3.00 1.38 -0.27
N ASP A 125 -3.49 1.60 0.95
CA ASP A 125 -4.42 2.67 1.30
C ASP A 125 -3.66 4.01 1.38
N ASP A 126 -3.31 4.57 0.22
CA ASP A 126 -2.78 5.93 0.07
C ASP A 126 -3.91 6.97 0.10
N ASP A 127 -4.57 7.13 1.26
CA ASP A 127 -5.44 8.28 1.55
C ASP A 127 -5.65 8.50 3.07
N THR A 128 -4.57 8.87 3.80
CA THR A 128 -4.71 9.50 5.14
C THR A 128 -3.72 10.64 5.37
N PHE A 129 -4.14 11.87 5.06
CA PHE A 129 -3.64 13.05 5.78
C PHE A 129 -4.79 13.81 6.43
N THR A 130 -4.64 14.06 7.72
CA THR A 130 -5.54 14.85 8.55
C THR A 130 -5.72 16.27 8.01
N THR A 131 -6.97 16.70 7.84
CA THR A 131 -7.35 18.11 7.73
C THR A 131 -6.99 18.88 9.01
N PRO A 132 -6.22 19.98 8.93
CA PRO A 132 -6.39 21.11 9.86
C PRO A 132 -7.70 21.84 9.51
N CYS A 133 -8.28 22.54 10.49
CA CYS A 133 -9.59 23.16 10.38
C CYS A 133 -9.64 24.32 9.34
N SER A 134 -10.82 24.50 8.73
CA SER A 134 -11.33 25.81 8.29
C SER A 134 -11.36 26.80 9.47
N LEU A 135 -11.21 28.12 9.37
CA LEU A 135 -11.68 29.15 8.43
C LEU A 135 -10.60 30.29 8.37
N HIS A 136 -10.57 31.21 7.40
CA HIS A 136 -11.54 32.29 7.23
C HIS A 136 -11.68 32.81 5.79
N ASP A 137 -12.93 33.13 5.45
CA ASP A 137 -13.33 33.99 4.34
C ASP A 137 -12.98 35.45 4.64
N ASP A 138 -12.49 36.16 3.63
CA ASP A 138 -12.41 37.63 3.60
C ASP A 138 -13.15 38.13 2.34
N SER A 139 -14.47 38.33 2.46
CA SER A 139 -15.23 39.18 1.53
C SER A 139 -16.57 39.64 2.13
N GLU A 140 -16.53 40.73 2.90
CA GLU A 140 -17.73 41.55 3.15
C GLU A 140 -17.59 42.92 2.50
N ASN A 141 -18.75 43.50 2.18
CA ASN A 141 -18.98 44.88 1.75
C ASN A 141 -18.52 45.29 0.34
N LEU A 142 -19.44 45.16 -0.61
CA LEU A 142 -20.10 46.35 -1.19
C LEU A 142 -21.37 45.99 -1.98
N VAL A 143 -22.53 46.26 -1.37
CA VAL A 143 -23.80 46.46 -2.07
C VAL A 143 -24.43 47.74 -1.54
N GLU A 144 -24.36 48.80 -2.34
CA GLU A 144 -25.42 49.81 -2.54
C GLU A 144 -24.86 50.98 -3.38
N ALA A 145 -25.42 51.20 -4.59
CA ALA A 145 -25.68 52.53 -5.15
C ALA A 145 -26.24 52.45 -6.59
N MET A 146 -27.57 52.63 -6.69
CA MET A 146 -28.28 53.32 -7.79
C MET A 146 -28.24 52.80 -9.24
N GLY A 147 -29.37 53.01 -9.93
CA GLY A 147 -29.42 53.17 -11.39
C GLY A 147 -30.15 52.06 -12.13
N GLY A 148 -31.49 52.14 -12.18
CA GLY A 148 -32.25 51.32 -13.13
C GLY A 148 -32.17 51.86 -14.55
N LEU A 149 -32.56 51.03 -15.53
CA LEU A 149 -33.32 51.40 -16.73
C LEU A 149 -33.88 50.13 -17.39
N ASP A 150 -34.80 50.31 -18.33
CA ASP A 150 -35.92 49.40 -18.61
C ASP A 150 -35.92 48.85 -20.07
N PHE A 151 -36.84 47.92 -20.34
CA PHE A 151 -37.29 47.38 -21.64
C PHE A 151 -36.43 46.35 -22.39
N GLY A 152 -37.11 45.33 -22.94
CA GLY A 152 -36.62 44.60 -24.11
C GLY A 152 -37.14 43.18 -24.35
N ALA A 153 -38.46 42.92 -24.30
CA ALA A 153 -38.98 41.61 -24.69
C ALA A 153 -38.95 41.41 -26.22
N VAL A 154 -38.36 40.31 -26.71
CA VAL A 154 -38.66 39.73 -28.03
C VAL A 154 -38.73 38.20 -27.89
N GLN A 155 -39.89 37.64 -28.25
CA GLN A 155 -40.06 36.20 -28.44
C GLN A 155 -39.58 35.79 -29.83
N SER A 156 -38.88 34.65 -29.94
CA SER A 156 -38.85 33.89 -31.20
C SER A 156 -38.65 32.41 -30.91
N THR A 157 -39.70 31.65 -31.23
CA THR A 157 -39.81 30.20 -31.18
C THR A 157 -38.70 29.45 -31.92
N HIS A 158 -38.23 28.33 -31.34
CA HIS A 158 -38.22 27.03 -32.04
C HIS A 158 -38.19 25.88 -31.04
N GLN A 159 -39.14 24.94 -31.17
CA GLN A 159 -39.18 23.69 -30.42
C GLN A 159 -38.30 22.64 -31.10
N LEU A 160 -37.54 21.86 -30.32
CA LEU A 160 -37.40 20.41 -30.50
C LEU A 160 -37.32 19.72 -29.12
N PRO A 161 -37.77 18.45 -28.98
CA PRO A 161 -38.15 17.90 -27.68
C PRO A 161 -37.12 16.91 -27.09
N GLY A 162 -37.32 16.55 -25.82
CA GLY A 162 -36.82 15.27 -25.28
C GLY A 162 -35.72 15.36 -24.22
N SER A 163 -35.90 16.17 -23.18
CA SER A 163 -35.11 16.05 -21.95
C SER A 163 -35.39 14.69 -21.27
N ARG A 164 -34.47 13.73 -21.41
CA ARG A 164 -34.48 12.53 -20.55
C ARG A 164 -33.98 12.92 -19.15
N GLU A 165 -34.80 12.63 -18.16
CA GLU A 165 -34.55 12.95 -16.76
C GLU A 165 -33.36 12.13 -16.21
N GLY A 166 -32.33 12.82 -15.73
CA GLY A 166 -31.19 12.19 -15.06
C GLY A 166 -31.55 11.81 -13.63
N PHE A 167 -32.03 10.58 -13.41
CA PHE A 167 -32.32 10.06 -12.07
C PHE A 167 -31.07 9.51 -11.38
N THR A 168 -30.31 10.39 -10.70
CA THR A 168 -29.40 9.96 -9.63
C THR A 168 -30.20 9.71 -8.35
N ALA A 169 -30.93 8.59 -8.30
CA ALA A 169 -31.66 8.18 -7.10
C ALA A 169 -30.69 7.65 -6.03
N GLN A 170 -30.51 8.42 -4.97
CA GLN A 170 -29.73 8.02 -3.80
C GLN A 170 -30.55 7.04 -2.95
N TRP A 171 -29.92 5.97 -2.45
CA TRP A 171 -30.60 4.86 -1.76
C TRP A 171 -31.52 5.32 -0.62
N SER A 172 -32.74 4.79 -0.63
CA SER A 172 -33.64 4.76 0.53
C SER A 172 -34.12 3.32 0.72
N PRO A 173 -33.89 2.68 1.89
CA PRO A 173 -34.45 1.37 2.17
C PRO A 173 -35.98 1.46 2.31
N PRO A 174 -36.70 0.31 2.30
CA PRO A 174 -38.10 0.28 2.70
C PRO A 174 -38.26 0.92 4.09
N GLN A 175 -38.95 2.07 4.16
CA GLN A 175 -39.14 2.79 5.41
C GLN A 175 -39.99 1.95 6.36
N ALA A 176 -39.41 1.64 7.53
CA ALA A 176 -40.17 1.27 8.72
C ALA A 176 -40.14 2.48 9.66
N ASP A 177 -41.29 3.12 9.85
CA ASP A 177 -41.43 4.28 10.74
C ASP A 177 -41.15 3.90 12.20
N ILE A 178 -40.04 4.40 12.76
CA ILE A 178 -39.69 4.22 14.18
C ILE A 178 -39.13 5.56 14.74
N PRO A 179 -39.64 6.07 15.88
CA PRO A 179 -39.30 7.41 16.37
C PRO A 179 -37.95 7.50 17.11
N PRO A 180 -37.37 8.71 17.24
CA PRO A 180 -36.05 8.92 17.85
C PRO A 180 -36.09 8.80 19.38
N TRP A 181 -35.36 7.84 19.95
CA TRP A 181 -35.14 7.73 21.40
C TRP A 181 -33.80 8.34 21.80
N LYS A 182 -33.81 9.21 22.82
CA LYS A 182 -32.60 9.74 23.46
C LYS A 182 -32.01 8.71 24.41
N LEU A 183 -30.71 8.41 24.30
CA LEU A 183 -30.00 7.72 25.37
C LEU A 183 -29.93 8.61 26.63
N ALA A 184 -30.48 8.11 27.73
CA ALA A 184 -30.13 8.57 29.07
C ALA A 184 -29.33 7.47 29.77
N CYS A 185 -27.99 7.55 29.70
CA CYS A 185 -27.12 6.64 30.45
C CYS A 185 -26.81 7.21 31.83
N SER A 186 -27.24 6.51 32.88
CA SER A 186 -26.75 6.72 34.25
C SER A 186 -25.28 6.29 34.36
N PRO A 187 -24.39 7.08 34.98
CA PRO A 187 -22.97 6.75 35.09
C PRO A 187 -22.68 5.90 36.35
N SER A 188 -22.99 4.60 36.31
CA SER A 188 -22.35 3.63 37.21
C SER A 188 -22.28 2.22 36.61
N ALA A 189 -21.36 1.41 37.14
CA ALA A 189 -20.97 0.06 36.71
C ALA A 189 -19.99 -0.04 35.52
N LYS A 190 -19.26 -1.16 35.53
CA LYS A 190 -18.08 -1.47 34.70
C LYS A 190 -18.43 -1.50 33.21
N GLY A 191 -17.52 -1.04 32.35
CA GLY A 191 -17.71 -1.03 30.90
C GLY A 191 -18.05 -2.43 30.33
N PRO A 192 -18.84 -2.50 29.25
CA PRO A 192 -19.39 -3.76 28.76
C PRO A 192 -18.29 -4.74 28.36
N SER A 193 -18.33 -5.93 28.96
CA SER A 193 -17.53 -7.08 28.52
C SER A 193 -18.39 -7.96 27.61
N PHE A 194 -17.76 -8.49 26.57
CA PHE A 194 -18.45 -9.33 25.58
C PHE A 194 -17.61 -10.58 25.29
N GLY A 195 -18.19 -11.77 25.45
CA GLY A 195 -17.43 -13.03 25.42
C GLY A 195 -16.30 -13.08 26.47
N GLY A 196 -16.37 -12.30 27.55
CA GLY A 196 -15.27 -12.15 28.53
C GLY A 196 -14.07 -11.31 28.06
N LEU A 197 -14.17 -10.63 26.92
CA LEU A 197 -13.20 -9.63 26.46
C LEU A 197 -13.60 -8.23 26.93
N LEU A 198 -12.60 -7.36 27.09
CA LEU A 198 -12.82 -5.92 27.28
C LEU A 198 -13.06 -5.26 25.91
N LEU A 199 -14.32 -4.95 25.59
CA LEU A 199 -14.64 -4.15 24.40
C LEU A 199 -14.01 -2.76 24.55
N LYS A 200 -12.99 -2.44 23.75
CA LYS A 200 -12.39 -1.10 23.74
C LYS A 200 -13.30 -0.07 23.07
N LYS A 201 -14.08 -0.47 22.07
CA LYS A 201 -14.94 0.42 21.28
C LYS A 201 -16.01 -0.37 20.51
N THR A 202 -17.27 -0.19 20.88
CA THR A 202 -18.41 -0.51 20.00
C THR A 202 -18.66 0.73 19.13
N VAL A 203 -18.61 0.59 17.80
CA VAL A 203 -18.68 1.75 16.89
C VAL A 203 -20.13 2.04 16.48
N LEU A 204 -20.91 2.60 17.40
CA LEU A 204 -22.20 3.22 17.06
C LEU A 204 -21.92 4.55 16.33
N ARG A 205 -22.07 4.56 15.00
CA ARG A 205 -21.73 5.71 14.14
C ARG A 205 -22.82 6.80 14.20
N ASN A 206 -22.71 7.73 15.14
CA ASN A 206 -23.55 8.94 15.24
C ASN A 206 -23.18 10.06 14.24
N ARG A 207 -22.17 9.84 13.38
CA ARG A 207 -21.90 10.65 12.19
C ARG A 207 -21.97 9.73 10.99
N GLU A 208 -22.52 10.20 9.87
CA GLU A 208 -22.41 9.48 8.60
C GLU A 208 -20.93 9.25 8.29
N PRO A 209 -20.51 8.00 8.04
CA PRO A 209 -19.12 7.72 7.72
C PRO A 209 -18.78 8.21 6.31
N SER A 210 -17.52 8.57 6.08
CA SER A 210 -17.03 8.86 4.72
C SER A 210 -17.07 7.63 3.81
N GLU A 211 -16.99 6.44 4.40
CA GLU A 211 -16.87 5.15 3.72
C GLU A 211 -17.79 4.10 4.32
N LYS A 212 -18.21 3.17 3.48
CA LYS A 212 -19.09 2.04 3.81
C LYS A 212 -18.65 0.83 2.99
N ASN A 213 -18.96 -0.38 3.45
CA ASN A 213 -18.80 -1.59 2.64
C ASN A 213 -20.18 -2.12 2.22
N PHE A 214 -20.21 -3.05 1.26
CA PHE A 214 -21.46 -3.59 0.72
C PHE A 214 -22.35 -4.19 1.82
N LEU A 215 -21.80 -4.97 2.76
CA LEU A 215 -22.62 -5.58 3.82
C LEU A 215 -23.15 -4.55 4.82
N GLU A 216 -22.36 -3.55 5.21
CA GLU A 216 -22.84 -2.41 6.02
C GLU A 216 -23.96 -1.64 5.31
N ASP A 217 -23.98 -1.62 3.96
CA ASP A 217 -25.01 -0.96 3.16
C ASP A 217 -26.29 -1.80 3.04
N TRP A 218 -26.16 -3.03 2.57
CA TRP A 218 -27.24 -3.98 2.35
C TRP A 218 -27.97 -4.39 3.65
N LEU A 219 -27.25 -4.64 4.74
CA LEU A 219 -27.87 -4.95 6.04
C LEU A 219 -28.48 -3.72 6.73
N GLY A 220 -28.04 -2.51 6.35
CA GLY A 220 -28.48 -1.23 6.92
C GLY A 220 -28.52 -1.25 8.46
N PRO A 221 -29.69 -1.02 9.10
CA PRO A 221 -29.81 -0.96 10.57
C PRO A 221 -29.64 -2.31 11.28
N ARG A 222 -29.46 -3.42 10.55
CA ARG A 222 -29.10 -4.73 11.12
C ARG A 222 -27.60 -4.92 11.30
N ALA A 223 -26.77 -4.13 10.63
CA ALA A 223 -25.32 -4.24 10.70
C ALA A 223 -24.80 -3.82 12.09
N MET A 224 -23.95 -4.65 12.70
CA MET A 224 -23.20 -4.33 13.90
C MET A 224 -21.73 -4.69 13.71
N THR A 225 -20.86 -3.69 13.82
CA THR A 225 -19.41 -3.82 13.58
C THR A 225 -18.63 -3.73 14.87
N HIS A 226 -17.90 -4.80 15.22
CA HIS A 226 -16.95 -4.84 16.33
C HIS A 226 -15.50 -4.76 15.83
N GLU A 227 -14.61 -4.21 16.64
CA GLU A 227 -13.18 -4.07 16.33
C GLU A 227 -12.32 -4.61 17.48
N ILE A 228 -11.43 -5.56 17.17
CA ILE A 228 -10.53 -6.22 18.13
C ILE A 228 -9.08 -5.94 17.76
N ASP A 229 -8.29 -5.44 18.71
CA ASP A 229 -6.87 -5.18 18.52
C ASP A 229 -6.08 -6.48 18.32
N LEU A 230 -5.41 -6.64 17.17
CA LEU A 230 -4.49 -7.74 16.92
C LEU A 230 -3.12 -7.43 17.55
N LEU A 231 -3.02 -7.62 18.87
CA LEU A 231 -1.76 -7.48 19.60
C LEU A 231 -0.99 -8.81 19.59
N PRO A 232 0.33 -8.82 19.26
CA PRO A 232 1.12 -10.05 19.10
C PRO A 232 1.18 -10.99 20.32
N THR A 233 0.86 -10.47 21.51
CA THR A 233 1.00 -11.17 22.80
C THR A 233 -0.33 -11.49 23.49
N LEU A 234 -1.48 -11.08 22.92
CA LEU A 234 -2.77 -11.43 23.52
C LEU A 234 -3.18 -12.86 23.12
N LYS A 235 -3.73 -13.60 24.08
CA LYS A 235 -4.65 -14.70 23.77
C LYS A 235 -5.88 -14.08 23.12
N LEU A 236 -5.94 -14.08 21.79
CA LEU A 236 -7.15 -13.71 21.07
C LEU A 236 -8.25 -14.71 21.45
N ARG A 237 -9.21 -14.26 22.25
CA ARG A 237 -10.53 -14.87 22.27
C ARG A 237 -11.29 -14.18 21.14
N ILE A 238 -11.81 -14.96 20.20
CA ILE A 238 -12.65 -14.44 19.13
C ILE A 238 -14.10 -14.58 19.61
N PRO A 239 -14.95 -13.57 19.43
CA PRO A 239 -16.32 -13.60 19.93
C PRO A 239 -17.16 -14.71 19.29
N GLU A 240 -18.28 -14.99 19.96
CA GLU A 240 -19.18 -16.10 19.63
C GLU A 240 -19.86 -15.90 18.26
N ARG A 241 -20.20 -17.02 17.60
CA ARG A 241 -20.84 -17.04 16.27
C ARG A 241 -22.21 -16.35 16.25
N SER A 242 -22.86 -16.27 17.40
CA SER A 242 -24.10 -15.53 17.61
C SER A 242 -24.18 -15.05 19.06
N TYR A 243 -24.87 -13.95 19.32
CA TYR A 243 -25.10 -13.44 20.67
C TYR A 243 -26.39 -12.62 20.75
N ASP A 244 -26.91 -12.45 21.95
CA ASP A 244 -28.06 -11.57 22.21
C ASP A 244 -27.59 -10.26 22.86
N ASP A 245 -28.02 -9.12 22.30
CA ASP A 245 -27.79 -7.79 22.88
C ASP A 245 -29.03 -6.90 22.67
N ASN A 246 -29.45 -6.19 23.72
CA ASN A 246 -30.63 -5.32 23.71
C ASN A 246 -31.90 -6.00 23.13
N GLY A 247 -32.08 -7.30 23.39
CA GLY A 247 -33.20 -8.12 22.90
C GLY A 247 -33.12 -8.50 21.41
N ARG A 248 -32.02 -8.18 20.72
CA ARG A 248 -31.75 -8.60 19.34
C ARG A 248 -30.74 -9.75 19.33
N ARG A 249 -31.01 -10.76 18.51
CA ARG A 249 -30.07 -11.84 18.21
C ARG A 249 -29.20 -11.43 17.04
N TYR A 250 -27.91 -11.32 17.28
CA TYR A 250 -26.89 -11.03 16.28
C TYR A 250 -26.21 -12.32 15.86
N GLU A 251 -26.02 -12.51 14.55
CA GLU A 251 -25.30 -13.62 13.96
C GLU A 251 -24.08 -13.07 13.22
N PHE A 252 -22.93 -13.73 13.38
CA PHE A 252 -21.69 -13.36 12.70
C PHE A 252 -21.88 -13.50 11.19
N VAL A 253 -21.26 -12.60 10.41
CA VAL A 253 -21.37 -12.58 8.94
C VAL A 253 -20.00 -12.77 8.31
N ALA A 254 -19.04 -11.94 8.70
CA ALA A 254 -17.72 -11.90 8.10
C ALA A 254 -16.70 -11.20 9.01
N ALA A 255 -15.43 -11.56 8.85
CA ALA A 255 -14.29 -10.90 9.47
C ALA A 255 -13.36 -10.33 8.41
N LYS A 256 -12.70 -9.22 8.72
CA LYS A 256 -11.64 -8.62 7.90
C LYS A 256 -10.55 -8.01 8.77
N VAL A 257 -9.28 -8.24 8.43
CA VAL A 257 -8.17 -7.53 9.06
C VAL A 257 -8.01 -6.15 8.41
N HIS A 258 -7.91 -5.11 9.22
CA HIS A 258 -7.79 -3.72 8.80
C HIS A 258 -6.64 -3.02 9.55
N GLU A 259 -6.05 -2.00 8.95
CA GLU A 259 -5.03 -1.16 9.60
C GLU A 259 -5.68 0.10 10.19
N ALA A 260 -5.76 0.18 11.52
CA ALA A 260 -6.46 1.24 12.26
C ALA A 260 -5.50 2.32 12.77
N GLY A 261 -4.94 3.11 11.83
CA GLY A 261 -4.10 4.28 12.13
C GLY A 261 -2.69 3.95 12.65
N ALA A 262 -1.91 4.99 12.92
CA ALA A 262 -0.53 4.89 13.40
C ALA A 262 -0.46 4.56 14.90
N GLN A 263 0.50 3.71 15.28
CA GLN A 263 0.86 3.45 16.67
C GLN A 263 1.80 4.54 17.20
N ILE A 264 1.76 4.75 18.52
CA ILE A 264 2.56 5.76 19.24
C ILE A 264 4.08 5.55 19.04
N TRP A 265 4.50 4.32 18.76
CA TRP A 265 5.90 3.92 18.57
C TRP A 265 6.29 3.69 17.10
N GLY A 266 5.43 4.10 16.15
CA GLY A 266 5.60 3.78 14.74
C GLY A 266 4.94 2.46 14.33
N GLY A 267 4.69 2.29 13.03
CA GLY A 267 3.89 1.19 12.48
C GLY A 267 2.38 1.46 12.52
N LYS A 268 1.62 0.68 11.73
CA LYS A 268 0.14 0.74 11.69
C LYS A 268 -0.47 -0.31 12.62
N LYS A 269 -1.56 0.04 13.30
CA LYS A 269 -2.22 -0.85 14.27
C LYS A 269 -3.15 -1.84 13.56
N LYS A 270 -2.81 -3.12 13.50
CA LYS A 270 -3.72 -4.15 12.95
C LYS A 270 -4.91 -4.40 13.89
N VAL A 271 -6.10 -4.45 13.32
CA VAL A 271 -7.38 -4.65 14.00
C VAL A 271 -8.21 -5.65 13.20
N LEU A 272 -8.79 -6.63 13.88
CA LEU A 272 -9.78 -7.52 13.31
C LEU A 272 -11.15 -6.85 13.40
N ARG A 273 -11.71 -6.46 12.26
CA ARG A 273 -13.08 -5.98 12.15
C ARG A 273 -14.01 -7.17 11.94
N LEU A 274 -15.06 -7.24 12.74
CA LEU A 274 -16.05 -8.32 12.73
C LEU A 274 -17.41 -7.71 12.45
N LEU A 275 -18.11 -8.23 11.45
CA LEU A 275 -19.46 -7.82 11.11
C LEU A 275 -20.47 -8.86 11.55
N TYR A 276 -21.53 -8.39 12.19
CA TYR A 276 -22.68 -9.16 12.64
C TYR A 276 -23.96 -8.58 12.02
N ALA A 277 -24.96 -9.43 11.80
CA ALA A 277 -26.30 -9.07 11.37
C ALA A 277 -27.32 -9.37 12.47
N ALA A 278 -28.20 -8.42 12.79
CA ALA A 278 -29.36 -8.66 13.64
C ALA A 278 -30.37 -9.56 12.90
N ALA A 279 -30.34 -10.85 13.21
CA ALA A 279 -31.20 -11.87 12.61
C ALA A 279 -32.65 -11.76 13.12
N SER A 280 -32.85 -11.44 14.40
CA SER A 280 -34.18 -11.23 15.00
C SER A 280 -34.14 -10.22 16.15
N GLY A 281 -35.31 -9.74 16.58
CA GLY A 281 -35.48 -8.89 17.75
C GLY A 281 -36.59 -7.83 17.61
N PRO A 282 -36.79 -6.97 18.64
CA PRO A 282 -37.82 -5.93 18.63
C PRO A 282 -37.74 -5.02 17.41
N GLY A 283 -38.88 -4.88 16.70
CA GLY A 283 -39.02 -4.05 15.51
C GLY A 283 -38.34 -4.61 14.25
N LEU A 284 -37.81 -5.83 14.26
CA LEU A 284 -37.18 -6.46 13.10
C LEU A 284 -37.94 -7.72 12.66
N LYS A 285 -38.19 -7.85 11.36
CA LYS A 285 -38.57 -9.14 10.76
C LYS A 285 -37.45 -10.15 11.00
N THR A 286 -37.76 -11.35 11.49
CA THR A 286 -36.77 -12.44 11.59
C THR A 286 -36.29 -12.84 10.19
N ILE A 287 -34.98 -12.98 10.02
CA ILE A 287 -34.31 -13.42 8.78
C ILE A 287 -33.44 -14.66 9.06
N SER A 288 -33.18 -15.44 8.01
CA SER A 288 -32.15 -16.48 8.00
C SER A 288 -30.92 -15.89 7.31
N LEU A 289 -29.84 -15.61 8.05
CA LEU A 289 -28.65 -14.97 7.47
C LEU A 289 -28.08 -15.78 6.30
N ARG A 290 -28.11 -17.12 6.40
CA ARG A 290 -27.72 -18.04 5.32
C ARG A 290 -28.54 -17.78 4.04
N THR A 291 -29.86 -17.76 4.16
CA THR A 291 -30.77 -17.57 3.01
C THR A 291 -30.65 -16.17 2.41
N GLU A 292 -30.43 -15.15 3.24
CA GLU A 292 -30.18 -13.78 2.76
C GLU A 292 -28.85 -13.69 1.99
N LEU A 293 -27.77 -14.37 2.44
CA LEU A 293 -26.51 -14.45 1.69
C LEU A 293 -26.63 -15.27 0.40
N GLU A 294 -27.34 -16.40 0.44
CA GLU A 294 -27.65 -17.23 -0.74
C GLU A 294 -28.51 -16.47 -1.77
N SER A 295 -29.31 -15.48 -1.34
CA SER A 295 -30.06 -14.60 -2.25
C SER A 295 -29.17 -13.61 -3.03
N LEU A 296 -27.95 -13.36 -2.55
CA LEU A 296 -26.97 -12.50 -3.23
C LEU A 296 -26.12 -13.27 -4.24
N ALA A 297 -25.70 -14.50 -3.91
CA ALA A 297 -24.82 -15.32 -4.73
C ALA A 297 -24.76 -16.78 -4.22
N ALA A 298 -24.33 -17.71 -5.07
CA ALA A 298 -24.17 -19.13 -4.74
C ALA A 298 -22.90 -19.44 -3.94
N PHE A 299 -22.81 -18.94 -2.70
CA PHE A 299 -21.65 -19.16 -1.83
C PHE A 299 -21.40 -20.64 -1.50
N ASP A 300 -22.46 -21.43 -1.43
CA ASP A 300 -22.45 -22.89 -1.18
C ASP A 300 -21.78 -23.70 -2.30
N THR A 301 -21.73 -23.17 -3.53
CA THR A 301 -21.07 -23.82 -4.67
C THR A 301 -19.54 -23.68 -4.68
N LEU A 302 -18.96 -22.88 -3.77
CA LEU A 302 -17.52 -22.66 -3.72
C LEU A 302 -16.80 -23.89 -3.12
N PRO A 303 -15.70 -24.37 -3.72
CA PRO A 303 -15.15 -25.69 -3.40
C PRO A 303 -14.38 -25.77 -2.07
N SER A 304 -14.33 -24.70 -1.26
CA SER A 304 -13.77 -24.78 0.09
C SER A 304 -14.25 -23.64 1.00
N THR A 305 -14.38 -23.95 2.29
CA THR A 305 -14.67 -23.01 3.39
C THR A 305 -13.77 -21.76 3.37
N ARG A 306 -12.48 -21.93 3.02
CA ARG A 306 -11.52 -20.83 2.93
C ARG A 306 -11.81 -19.90 1.75
N LYS A 307 -12.20 -20.44 0.59
CA LYS A 307 -12.68 -19.62 -0.53
C LYS A 307 -13.94 -18.85 -0.13
N VAL A 308 -14.93 -19.49 0.48
CA VAL A 308 -16.16 -18.82 0.93
C VAL A 308 -15.85 -17.66 1.88
N ALA A 309 -15.02 -17.89 2.91
CA ALA A 309 -14.57 -16.86 3.84
C ALA A 309 -13.93 -15.68 3.12
N ALA A 310 -13.00 -15.94 2.19
CA ALA A 310 -12.35 -14.91 1.38
C ALA A 310 -13.36 -14.14 0.50
N ARG A 311 -14.43 -14.78 0.00
CA ARG A 311 -15.48 -14.10 -0.79
C ARG A 311 -16.42 -13.26 0.08
N LEU A 312 -16.74 -13.68 1.31
CA LEU A 312 -17.46 -12.84 2.26
C LEU A 312 -16.61 -11.62 2.70
N GLU A 313 -15.29 -11.78 2.86
CA GLU A 313 -14.37 -10.67 3.14
C GLU A 313 -14.35 -9.63 1.99
N LEU A 314 -14.53 -10.05 0.73
CA LEU A 314 -14.64 -9.10 -0.40
C LEU A 314 -15.81 -8.13 -0.23
N LEU A 315 -16.93 -8.60 0.34
CA LEU A 315 -18.11 -7.76 0.60
C LEU A 315 -17.87 -6.74 1.74
N MET A 316 -16.83 -6.94 2.55
CA MET A 316 -16.32 -5.98 3.54
C MET A 316 -15.28 -5.00 2.95
N SER A 317 -15.09 -4.94 1.63
CA SER A 317 -14.23 -3.92 1.00
C SER A 317 -14.82 -2.52 1.21
N PRO A 318 -14.09 -1.56 1.81
CA PRO A 318 -14.58 -0.20 1.95
C PRO A 318 -14.60 0.50 0.59
N ALA A 319 -15.60 1.37 0.40
CA ALA A 319 -15.66 2.35 -0.66
C ALA A 319 -16.20 3.68 -0.08
N PRO A 320 -15.78 4.84 -0.61
CA PRO A 320 -16.44 6.11 -0.31
C PRO A 320 -17.93 6.02 -0.63
N ILE A 321 -18.82 6.53 0.24
CA ILE A 321 -20.29 6.38 0.04
C ILE A 321 -20.74 6.90 -1.33
N LYS A 322 -20.14 7.99 -1.80
CA LYS A 322 -20.40 8.60 -3.12
C LYS A 322 -19.92 7.76 -4.31
N LYS A 323 -19.35 6.58 -4.08
CA LYS A 323 -18.81 5.63 -5.07
C LYS A 323 -19.49 4.25 -5.01
N ILE A 324 -20.65 4.16 -4.36
CA ILE A 324 -21.53 2.99 -4.35
C ILE A 324 -22.72 3.34 -5.24
N TYR A 325 -22.94 2.56 -6.30
CA TYR A 325 -23.96 2.84 -7.32
C TYR A 325 -24.86 1.63 -7.53
N GLN A 326 -26.17 1.86 -7.51
CA GLN A 326 -27.13 0.88 -8.02
C GLN A 326 -27.22 1.01 -9.54
N ARG A 327 -27.11 -0.13 -10.23
CA ARG A 327 -27.23 -0.30 -11.68
C ARG A 327 -28.24 -1.43 -11.96
N ARG A 328 -28.64 -1.59 -13.22
CA ARG A 328 -29.43 -2.76 -13.66
C ARG A 328 -28.50 -3.85 -14.15
N VAL A 329 -28.98 -5.10 -14.17
CA VAL A 329 -28.24 -6.23 -14.76
C VAL A 329 -28.01 -6.00 -16.25
N ALA A 330 -28.99 -5.39 -16.93
CA ALA A 330 -28.92 -5.06 -18.36
C ALA A 330 -27.81 -4.05 -18.73
N ASP A 331 -27.24 -3.31 -17.76
CA ASP A 331 -26.14 -2.36 -17.96
C ASP A 331 -24.76 -3.07 -18.08
N PHE A 332 -24.73 -4.38 -17.84
CA PHE A 332 -23.53 -5.23 -17.92
C PHE A 332 -23.61 -6.19 -19.11
N GLU A 333 -22.45 -6.65 -19.55
CA GLU A 333 -22.24 -7.62 -20.62
C GLU A 333 -21.16 -8.61 -20.17
N LEU A 334 -21.38 -9.91 -20.35
CA LEU A 334 -20.35 -10.92 -20.11
C LEU A 334 -19.57 -11.09 -21.42
N ILE A 335 -18.24 -11.01 -21.34
CA ILE A 335 -17.33 -11.13 -22.48
C ILE A 335 -16.38 -12.33 -22.31
N PRO A 336 -15.74 -12.83 -23.38
CA PRO A 336 -14.59 -13.72 -23.27
C PRO A 336 -13.44 -13.06 -22.47
N GLU A 337 -12.51 -13.87 -21.96
CA GLU A 337 -11.32 -13.36 -21.29
C GLU A 337 -10.43 -12.57 -22.30
N PRO A 338 -10.06 -11.30 -22.04
CA PRO A 338 -9.20 -10.52 -22.94
C PRO A 338 -7.75 -10.98 -22.89
N GLN A 339 -7.28 -11.44 -21.72
CA GLN A 339 -5.96 -12.03 -21.56
C GLN A 339 -5.97 -13.52 -21.96
N PRO A 340 -4.83 -14.10 -22.38
CA PRO A 340 -4.74 -15.52 -22.71
C PRO A 340 -4.80 -16.46 -21.48
N SER A 341 -5.21 -15.97 -20.30
CA SER A 341 -5.35 -16.74 -19.06
C SER A 341 -6.41 -16.13 -18.14
N GLU A 342 -7.32 -16.97 -17.63
CA GLU A 342 -8.26 -16.58 -16.58
C GLU A 342 -7.59 -16.47 -15.19
N GLU A 343 -6.41 -17.09 -14.99
CA GLU A 343 -5.70 -17.05 -13.70
C GLU A 343 -5.04 -15.68 -13.43
N SER A 344 -4.69 -14.94 -14.48
CA SER A 344 -4.02 -13.62 -14.42
C SER A 344 -4.76 -12.48 -15.12
N GLY A 345 -5.99 -12.73 -15.58
CA GLY A 345 -6.92 -11.69 -15.98
C GLY A 345 -7.40 -10.84 -14.80
N GLY A 346 -8.67 -10.49 -14.80
CA GLY A 346 -9.31 -9.68 -13.77
C GLY A 346 -9.57 -8.24 -14.20
N CYS A 347 -9.32 -7.92 -15.47
CA CYS A 347 -9.59 -6.60 -16.05
C CYS A 347 -10.70 -6.68 -17.10
N GLY A 348 -11.86 -6.11 -16.78
CA GLY A 348 -12.94 -5.84 -17.70
C GLY A 348 -12.91 -4.41 -18.24
N PHE A 349 -13.97 -3.98 -18.91
CA PHE A 349 -14.04 -2.66 -19.53
C PHE A 349 -15.26 -1.85 -19.09
N ILE A 350 -15.12 -0.52 -19.05
CA ILE A 350 -16.20 0.43 -18.75
C ILE A 350 -16.30 1.49 -19.86
N PRO A 351 -17.52 1.83 -20.33
CA PRO A 351 -17.72 2.90 -21.30
C PRO A 351 -17.14 4.22 -20.81
N GLU A 352 -16.43 4.93 -21.70
CA GLU A 352 -15.77 6.20 -21.39
C GLU A 352 -16.69 7.24 -20.74
N ASP A 353 -17.88 7.46 -21.33
CA ASP A 353 -18.82 8.46 -20.82
C ASP A 353 -19.42 8.05 -19.48
N LEU A 354 -19.73 6.76 -19.28
CA LEU A 354 -20.25 6.23 -18.02
C LEU A 354 -19.21 6.36 -16.88
N LEU A 355 -17.94 6.07 -17.14
CA LEU A 355 -16.88 6.27 -16.15
C LEU A 355 -16.77 7.74 -15.73
N ILE A 356 -16.87 8.66 -16.69
CA ILE A 356 -16.82 10.10 -16.44
C ILE A 356 -18.07 10.55 -15.66
N GLU A 357 -19.25 10.05 -15.99
CA GLU A 357 -20.53 10.30 -15.30
C GLU A 357 -20.47 9.86 -13.84
N LEU A 358 -20.14 8.59 -13.58
CA LEU A 358 -20.06 8.01 -12.23
C LEU A 358 -19.11 8.83 -11.34
N LEU A 359 -17.94 9.21 -11.86
CA LEU A 359 -16.96 10.02 -11.13
C LEU A 359 -17.29 11.52 -11.07
N GLY A 360 -18.49 11.93 -11.50
CA GLY A 360 -19.05 13.27 -11.32
C GLY A 360 -18.67 14.31 -12.38
N GLY A 361 -18.24 13.90 -13.57
CA GLY A 361 -18.04 14.73 -14.77
C GLY A 361 -16.90 15.75 -14.75
N ARG A 362 -16.29 16.00 -13.58
CA ARG A 362 -15.24 17.02 -13.38
C ARG A 362 -13.89 16.60 -13.96
N ALA A 363 -12.92 17.51 -13.95
CA ALA A 363 -11.57 17.25 -14.50
C ALA A 363 -10.88 15.97 -13.95
N PRO A 364 -11.01 15.57 -12.67
CA PRO A 364 -10.52 14.27 -12.19
C PRO A 364 -11.18 13.08 -12.86
N ALA A 365 -12.51 13.11 -13.06
CA ALA A 365 -13.26 12.07 -13.77
C ALA A 365 -12.79 11.92 -15.22
N LYS A 366 -12.60 13.05 -15.92
CA LYS A 366 -12.10 13.06 -17.31
C LYS A 366 -10.68 12.51 -17.47
N ARG A 367 -9.86 12.59 -16.41
CA ARG A 367 -8.52 11.98 -16.34
C ARG A 367 -8.54 10.54 -15.85
N ALA A 368 -9.65 10.03 -15.33
CA ALA A 368 -9.73 8.65 -14.89
C ALA A 368 -9.66 7.71 -16.10
N THR A 369 -8.92 6.63 -15.91
CA THR A 369 -8.54 5.70 -16.98
C THR A 369 -8.82 4.24 -16.60
N THR A 370 -8.75 3.91 -15.31
CA THR A 370 -9.19 2.63 -14.73
C THR A 370 -9.79 2.85 -13.33
N VAL A 371 -10.63 1.91 -12.91
CA VAL A 371 -11.18 1.84 -11.55
C VAL A 371 -11.12 0.42 -11.01
N GLN A 372 -10.76 0.27 -9.74
CA GLN A 372 -10.90 -1.00 -9.05
C GLN A 372 -12.31 -1.12 -8.49
N VAL A 373 -12.95 -2.27 -8.73
CA VAL A 373 -14.38 -2.47 -8.42
C VAL A 373 -14.67 -3.73 -7.63
N ARG A 374 -15.80 -3.69 -6.90
CA ARG A 374 -16.56 -4.87 -6.48
C ARG A 374 -17.96 -4.74 -7.07
N ILE A 375 -18.51 -5.84 -7.59
CA ILE A 375 -19.89 -5.87 -8.10
C ILE A 375 -20.61 -7.01 -7.40
N VAL A 376 -21.83 -6.76 -6.94
CA VAL A 376 -22.75 -7.77 -6.38
C VAL A 376 -24.07 -7.65 -7.13
N ALA A 377 -24.50 -8.72 -7.81
CA ALA A 377 -25.77 -8.74 -8.53
C ALA A 377 -26.35 -10.17 -8.47
N PRO A 378 -27.52 -10.41 -7.86
CA PRO A 378 -28.08 -11.76 -7.70
C PRO A 378 -28.10 -12.59 -8.99
N HIS A 379 -28.43 -11.96 -10.13
CA HIS A 379 -28.51 -12.63 -11.42
C HIS A 379 -27.15 -12.89 -12.12
N LEU A 380 -26.07 -12.19 -11.72
CA LEU A 380 -24.74 -12.35 -12.35
C LEU A 380 -23.70 -13.00 -11.42
N GLY A 381 -23.89 -12.91 -10.10
CA GLY A 381 -22.92 -13.30 -9.08
C GLY A 381 -22.14 -12.13 -8.46
N VAL A 382 -20.97 -12.42 -7.91
CA VAL A 382 -20.04 -11.45 -7.28
C VAL A 382 -18.78 -11.33 -8.11
N TYR A 383 -18.38 -10.10 -8.46
CA TYR A 383 -17.17 -9.82 -9.24
C TYR A 383 -16.19 -8.93 -8.49
N LYS A 384 -14.89 -9.14 -8.75
CA LYS A 384 -13.77 -8.28 -8.32
C LYS A 384 -12.81 -8.12 -9.49
N GLY A 385 -12.35 -6.90 -9.73
CA GLY A 385 -11.29 -6.64 -10.69
C GLY A 385 -11.04 -5.16 -10.93
N ILE A 386 -10.35 -4.89 -12.03
CA ILE A 386 -10.21 -3.57 -12.66
C ILE A 386 -11.26 -3.43 -13.78
N LEU A 387 -11.84 -2.23 -13.94
CA LEU A 387 -12.49 -1.84 -15.19
C LEU A 387 -11.65 -0.77 -15.88
N CYS A 388 -11.17 -1.08 -17.09
CA CYS A 388 -10.41 -0.16 -17.93
C CYS A 388 -11.35 0.64 -18.85
N ARG A 389 -11.10 1.95 -18.96
CA ARG A 389 -11.83 2.86 -19.85
C ARG A 389 -11.62 2.44 -21.31
N LYS A 390 -12.70 2.00 -21.96
CA LYS A 390 -12.76 1.61 -23.38
C LYS A 390 -13.77 2.50 -24.13
N ARG A 391 -13.46 2.80 -25.39
CA ARG A 391 -14.31 3.57 -26.30
C ARG A 391 -15.10 2.63 -27.20
N GLY A 392 -16.28 3.06 -27.65
CA GLY A 392 -17.12 2.30 -28.59
C GLY A 392 -17.88 1.12 -27.97
N ILE A 393 -17.93 1.02 -26.63
CA ILE A 393 -18.75 0.04 -25.91
C ILE A 393 -19.90 0.76 -25.17
N GLU A 394 -21.07 0.11 -25.08
CA GLU A 394 -22.27 0.68 -24.45
C GLU A 394 -22.50 0.20 -23.00
N LYS A 395 -21.89 -0.94 -22.63
CA LYS A 395 -22.12 -1.66 -21.37
C LYS A 395 -20.82 -1.88 -20.60
N ILE A 396 -20.92 -2.16 -19.30
CA ILE A 396 -19.79 -2.62 -18.51
C ILE A 396 -19.50 -4.08 -18.88
N GLN A 397 -18.30 -4.35 -19.39
CA GLN A 397 -17.90 -5.68 -19.86
C GLN A 397 -17.14 -6.44 -18.77
N LEU A 398 -17.62 -7.64 -18.44
CA LEU A 398 -17.11 -8.49 -17.37
C LEU A 398 -16.60 -9.83 -17.92
N PRO A 399 -15.29 -10.12 -17.83
CA PRO A 399 -14.72 -11.40 -18.22
C PRO A 399 -14.75 -12.45 -17.09
N PRO A 400 -14.53 -13.75 -17.39
CA PRO A 400 -14.64 -14.85 -16.42
C PRO A 400 -13.70 -14.71 -15.22
N SER A 401 -12.46 -14.25 -15.42
CA SER A 401 -11.49 -14.00 -14.35
C SER A 401 -11.97 -13.04 -13.26
N MET A 402 -12.86 -12.09 -13.58
CA MET A 402 -13.44 -11.17 -12.59
C MET A 402 -14.50 -11.86 -11.72
N HIS A 403 -15.11 -12.95 -12.18
CA HIS A 403 -16.19 -13.66 -11.50
C HIS A 403 -15.65 -14.46 -10.30
N LYS A 404 -16.14 -14.15 -9.09
CA LYS A 404 -15.60 -14.68 -7.83
C LYS A 404 -16.59 -15.58 -7.07
N VAL A 405 -17.90 -15.45 -7.30
CA VAL A 405 -19.01 -16.31 -6.80
C VAL A 405 -20.12 -16.33 -7.83
N GLY A 406 -20.71 -17.51 -8.10
CA GLY A 406 -21.82 -17.70 -9.04
C GLY A 406 -23.10 -16.90 -8.70
N PRO A 407 -24.02 -16.73 -9.68
CA PRO A 407 -25.32 -16.13 -9.46
C PRO A 407 -26.14 -16.91 -8.42
N SER A 408 -27.09 -16.23 -7.76
CA SER A 408 -27.94 -16.84 -6.74
C SER A 408 -28.83 -17.96 -7.31
N LEU A 409 -28.82 -19.11 -6.64
CA LEU A 409 -29.67 -20.27 -7.00
C LEU A 409 -31.08 -20.22 -6.38
N ILE A 410 -31.41 -19.19 -5.60
CA ILE A 410 -32.74 -19.07 -4.99
C ILE A 410 -33.79 -18.71 -6.05
N ALA A 411 -34.83 -19.52 -6.20
CA ALA A 411 -35.92 -19.25 -7.13
C ALA A 411 -36.56 -17.86 -6.87
N GLY A 412 -36.66 -17.04 -7.92
CA GLY A 412 -37.11 -15.65 -7.82
C GLY A 412 -35.99 -14.62 -7.57
N SER A 413 -34.70 -15.02 -7.59
CA SER A 413 -33.54 -14.13 -7.55
C SER A 413 -33.29 -13.36 -8.87
N GLU A 414 -34.26 -13.29 -9.78
CA GLU A 414 -34.27 -12.55 -11.06
C GLU A 414 -34.25 -11.02 -10.89
N ALA A 415 -33.68 -10.54 -9.79
CA ALA A 415 -33.66 -9.14 -9.43
C ALA A 415 -32.77 -8.36 -10.40
N ASP A 416 -33.37 -7.45 -11.19
CA ASP A 416 -32.68 -6.56 -12.13
C ASP A 416 -31.95 -5.41 -11.39
N TRP A 417 -31.08 -5.77 -10.44
CA TRP A 417 -30.17 -4.85 -9.80
C TRP A 417 -28.76 -5.43 -9.67
N ALA A 418 -27.80 -4.53 -9.76
CA ALA A 418 -26.39 -4.74 -9.47
C ALA A 418 -25.90 -3.58 -8.61
N CYS A 419 -25.13 -3.87 -7.56
CA CYS A 419 -24.43 -2.87 -6.78
C CYS A 419 -22.98 -2.82 -7.26
N LEU A 420 -22.58 -1.68 -7.82
CA LEU A 420 -21.22 -1.38 -8.27
C LEU A 420 -20.53 -0.49 -7.22
N LEU A 421 -19.47 -1.00 -6.61
CA LEU A 421 -18.63 -0.26 -5.67
C LEU A 421 -17.29 0.06 -6.34
N ILE A 422 -16.95 1.34 -6.49
CA ILE A 422 -15.62 1.77 -6.94
C ILE A 422 -14.73 1.98 -5.70
N THR A 423 -13.81 1.04 -5.45
CA THR A 423 -12.90 1.07 -4.30
C THR A 423 -11.68 1.96 -4.55
N GLN A 424 -11.10 1.93 -5.75
CA GLN A 424 -9.97 2.77 -6.15
C GLN A 424 -10.18 3.38 -7.54
N VAL A 425 -9.52 4.51 -7.82
CA VAL A 425 -9.59 5.25 -9.10
C VAL A 425 -8.17 5.62 -9.51
N HIS A 426 -7.81 5.37 -10.77
CA HIS A 426 -6.50 5.69 -11.31
C HIS A 426 -6.64 6.70 -12.47
N PRO A 427 -5.65 7.58 -12.69
CA PRO A 427 -4.36 7.69 -11.99
C PRO A 427 -4.51 8.17 -10.54
N THR A 428 -3.66 7.67 -9.63
CA THR A 428 -3.65 8.14 -8.24
C THR A 428 -3.13 9.59 -8.15
N THR A 429 -3.25 10.19 -6.96
CA THR A 429 -2.63 11.50 -6.68
C THR A 429 -1.11 11.46 -6.90
N ILE A 430 -0.43 10.37 -6.53
CA ILE A 430 1.02 10.21 -6.75
C ILE A 430 1.33 10.13 -8.24
N ASN A 431 0.59 9.29 -9.00
CA ASN A 431 0.79 9.18 -10.44
C ASN A 431 0.55 10.52 -11.16
N THR A 432 -0.44 11.29 -10.71
CA THR A 432 -0.74 12.63 -11.24
C THR A 432 0.42 13.61 -11.03
N GLN A 433 1.15 13.55 -9.91
CA GLN A 433 2.32 14.41 -9.70
C GLN A 433 3.54 13.91 -10.48
N MET A 434 3.76 12.58 -10.53
CA MET A 434 4.83 12.00 -11.35
C MET A 434 4.64 12.31 -12.85
N GLY A 435 3.43 12.19 -13.37
CA GLY A 435 3.12 12.50 -14.78
C GLY A 435 3.32 13.98 -15.13
N LYS A 436 3.04 14.90 -14.19
CA LYS A 436 3.38 16.32 -14.35
C LYS A 436 4.89 16.54 -14.40
N TRP A 437 5.63 15.92 -13.48
CA TRP A 437 7.09 16.02 -13.44
C TRP A 437 7.75 15.49 -14.72
N VAL A 438 7.30 14.32 -15.19
CA VAL A 438 7.69 13.75 -16.50
C VAL A 438 7.36 14.71 -17.65
N SER A 439 6.24 15.45 -17.56
CA SER A 439 5.85 16.48 -18.54
C SER A 439 6.58 17.82 -18.36
N GLY A 440 7.65 17.89 -17.55
CA GLY A 440 8.43 19.11 -17.30
C GLY A 440 7.80 20.09 -16.30
N VAL A 441 6.77 19.69 -15.55
CA VAL A 441 6.10 20.54 -14.55
C VAL A 441 6.47 20.09 -13.14
N ASP A 442 7.21 20.92 -12.41
CA ASP A 442 7.63 20.64 -11.04
C ASP A 442 6.43 20.32 -10.12
N PRO A 443 6.50 19.22 -9.34
CA PRO A 443 5.48 18.90 -8.36
C PRO A 443 5.57 19.84 -7.14
N PRO A 444 4.47 20.02 -6.37
CA PRO A 444 4.45 20.97 -5.26
C PRO A 444 5.52 20.65 -4.21
N LYS A 445 6.02 21.66 -3.49
CA LYS A 445 7.12 21.50 -2.51
C LYS A 445 6.84 20.47 -1.40
N SER A 446 5.57 20.17 -1.14
CA SER A 446 5.09 19.14 -0.20
C SER A 446 5.09 17.72 -0.76
N PHE A 447 5.16 17.53 -2.08
CA PHE A 447 5.22 16.21 -2.69
C PHE A 447 6.58 15.55 -2.40
N THR A 448 6.51 14.28 -2.01
CA THR A 448 7.67 13.41 -1.83
C THR A 448 7.32 12.02 -2.33
N GLN A 449 8.19 11.40 -3.12
CA GLN A 449 8.04 9.98 -3.43
C GLN A 449 8.09 9.13 -2.16
N ASN A 450 7.36 8.01 -2.20
CA ASN A 450 7.40 6.97 -1.18
C ASN A 450 8.83 6.46 -0.98
N ARG A 451 9.09 5.84 0.19
CA ARG A 451 10.38 5.19 0.47
C ARG A 451 10.62 4.12 -0.60
N PHE A 452 11.82 4.10 -1.18
CA PHE A 452 12.19 3.06 -2.13
C PHE A 452 12.05 1.65 -1.49
N SER A 453 11.60 0.67 -2.28
CA SER A 453 11.31 -0.66 -1.76
C SER A 453 12.61 -1.45 -1.54
N LEU A 454 12.84 -1.89 -0.29
CA LEU A 454 13.98 -2.75 0.06
C LEU A 454 13.94 -4.11 -0.67
N MET A 455 12.76 -4.53 -1.14
CA MET A 455 12.57 -5.75 -1.90
C MET A 455 13.06 -5.57 -3.35
N ILE A 456 12.68 -4.45 -3.99
CA ILE A 456 13.18 -4.07 -5.32
C ILE A 456 14.69 -3.78 -5.26
N GLU A 457 15.17 -3.16 -4.17
CA GLU A 457 16.61 -2.97 -3.92
C GLU A 457 17.38 -4.30 -3.96
N LYS A 458 16.84 -5.36 -3.36
CA LYS A 458 17.44 -6.71 -3.38
C LYS A 458 17.35 -7.38 -4.76
N LEU A 459 16.19 -7.26 -5.40
CA LEU A 459 15.98 -7.76 -6.76
C LEU A 459 17.00 -7.14 -7.73
N TRP A 460 17.16 -5.82 -7.73
CA TRP A 460 18.14 -5.12 -8.57
C TRP A 460 19.58 -5.55 -8.30
N ARG A 461 19.98 -5.78 -7.03
CA ARG A 461 21.29 -6.36 -6.72
C ARG A 461 21.46 -7.77 -7.29
N SER A 462 20.43 -8.62 -7.24
CA SER A 462 20.47 -9.97 -7.85
C SER A 462 20.43 -9.97 -9.38
N LEU A 463 20.02 -8.85 -9.97
CA LEU A 463 20.07 -8.56 -11.41
C LEU A 463 21.34 -7.77 -11.80
N GLY A 464 22.36 -7.71 -10.94
CA GLY A 464 23.67 -7.12 -11.27
C GLY A 464 23.81 -5.61 -11.06
N VAL A 465 22.76 -4.89 -10.64
CA VAL A 465 22.82 -3.45 -10.38
C VAL A 465 23.79 -3.18 -9.22
N SER A 466 24.83 -2.39 -9.46
CA SER A 466 25.89 -2.17 -8.49
C SER A 466 25.39 -1.47 -7.22
N SER A 467 25.99 -1.80 -6.07
CA SER A 467 25.65 -1.16 -4.79
C SER A 467 25.96 0.34 -4.75
N THR A 468 26.79 0.87 -5.66
CA THR A 468 27.09 2.30 -5.78
C THR A 468 25.94 3.01 -6.49
N LEU A 469 25.60 2.58 -7.72
CA LEU A 469 24.48 3.11 -8.50
C LEU A 469 23.16 3.04 -7.71
N LEU A 470 22.94 1.94 -7.00
CA LEU A 470 21.75 1.75 -6.16
C LEU A 470 21.68 2.72 -4.98
N LYS A 471 22.82 3.01 -4.33
CA LYS A 471 22.89 4.04 -3.28
C LYS A 471 22.61 5.42 -3.85
N GLU A 472 23.21 5.77 -4.99
CA GLU A 472 23.01 7.06 -5.66
C GLU A 472 21.54 7.27 -6.04
N TYR A 473 20.94 6.27 -6.69
CA TYR A 473 19.52 6.27 -7.08
C TYR A 473 18.58 6.44 -5.87
N VAL A 474 18.83 5.74 -4.76
CA VAL A 474 18.04 5.89 -3.52
C VAL A 474 18.33 7.21 -2.79
N ALA A 475 19.58 7.69 -2.81
CA ALA A 475 20.04 8.91 -2.14
C ALA A 475 19.65 10.22 -2.84
N ALA A 476 19.07 10.16 -4.05
CA ALA A 476 18.40 11.29 -4.71
C ALA A 476 17.36 12.00 -3.81
N ARG A 477 16.97 11.37 -2.70
CA ARG A 477 16.10 11.88 -1.64
C ARG A 477 16.71 12.93 -0.68
N GLU A 478 18.05 13.11 -0.64
CA GLU A 478 18.71 13.74 0.52
C GLU A 478 19.31 15.15 0.34
N VAL A 479 19.26 15.76 -0.85
CA VAL A 479 19.74 17.17 -1.00
C VAL A 479 18.71 18.17 -0.43
N ARG A 480 18.82 18.45 0.88
CA ARG A 480 18.19 19.62 1.54
C ARG A 480 19.23 20.72 1.75
N GLY A 481 19.18 21.78 0.94
CA GLY A 481 20.00 22.97 1.12
C GLY A 481 19.74 24.02 0.05
N GLU A 482 20.18 25.27 0.27
CA GLU A 482 19.94 26.40 -0.64
C GLU A 482 20.65 26.27 -2.01
N TRP A 483 21.57 25.30 -2.13
CA TRP A 483 22.25 24.91 -3.36
C TRP A 483 21.37 24.07 -4.32
N ALA A 484 20.23 23.54 -3.86
CA ALA A 484 19.29 22.75 -4.69
C ALA A 484 18.41 23.62 -5.62
N LYS A 485 18.94 24.71 -6.19
CA LYS A 485 18.29 25.52 -7.23
C LYS A 485 18.60 24.91 -8.61
N GLY A 486 17.85 23.90 -9.01
CA GLY A 486 18.02 23.27 -10.32
C GLY A 486 16.97 22.20 -10.59
N LEU A 487 17.14 21.02 -9.99
CA LEU A 487 16.15 19.95 -9.97
C LEU A 487 16.09 19.33 -8.57
N ARG A 488 14.88 19.14 -8.03
CA ARG A 488 14.66 18.03 -7.09
C ARG A 488 14.65 16.76 -7.93
N ALA A 489 15.75 16.01 -7.90
CA ALA A 489 15.84 14.74 -8.61
C ALA A 489 14.85 13.73 -7.99
N LEU A 490 13.64 13.66 -8.54
CA LEU A 490 12.77 12.53 -8.33
C LEU A 490 13.34 11.33 -9.09
N ARG A 491 13.15 10.14 -8.52
CA ARG A 491 13.54 8.89 -9.16
C ARG A 491 12.62 8.62 -10.35
N CYS A 492 13.17 8.10 -11.45
CA CYS A 492 12.44 7.73 -12.66
C CYS A 492 11.63 6.42 -12.47
N GLU A 493 10.71 6.43 -11.50
CA GLU A 493 9.87 5.31 -11.11
C GLU A 493 8.43 5.72 -10.79
N ALA A 494 7.49 4.78 -11.00
CA ALA A 494 6.13 4.89 -10.52
C ALA A 494 5.53 3.51 -10.21
N TRP A 495 4.64 3.46 -9.22
CA TRP A 495 3.70 2.36 -9.04
C TRP A 495 2.43 2.67 -9.83
N VAL A 496 2.12 1.86 -10.83
CA VAL A 496 0.96 2.01 -11.74
C VAL A 496 0.09 0.77 -11.68
N VAL A 497 -1.21 0.88 -11.94
CA VAL A 497 -2.08 -0.30 -11.97
C VAL A 497 -1.90 -1.07 -13.28
N GLY A 498 -1.97 -2.40 -13.22
CA GLY A 498 -2.05 -3.23 -14.42
C GLY A 498 -3.45 -3.23 -15.01
N ALA A 499 -3.57 -3.12 -16.33
CA ALA A 499 -4.83 -3.30 -17.04
C ALA A 499 -4.65 -4.02 -18.38
N ALA A 500 -5.73 -4.65 -18.85
CA ALA A 500 -5.80 -5.21 -20.21
C ALA A 500 -5.86 -4.08 -21.24
N ASP A 501 -5.32 -4.33 -22.43
CA ASP A 501 -5.38 -3.38 -23.53
C ASP A 501 -6.85 -3.08 -23.92
N PRO A 502 -7.34 -1.83 -23.82
CA PRO A 502 -8.69 -1.49 -24.26
C PRO A 502 -8.82 -1.35 -25.78
N THR A 503 -7.74 -1.53 -26.55
CA THR A 503 -7.71 -1.39 -28.02
C THR A 503 -7.52 -2.69 -28.78
N ASP A 504 -7.14 -3.77 -28.10
CA ASP A 504 -6.85 -5.09 -28.69
C ASP A 504 -5.78 -5.04 -29.81
N ALA A 505 -4.86 -4.07 -29.75
CA ALA A 505 -3.92 -3.70 -30.80
C ALA A 505 -2.47 -3.44 -30.31
N ILE A 506 -2.20 -3.53 -29.01
CA ILE A 506 -0.83 -3.65 -28.50
C ILE A 506 -0.26 -5.02 -28.94
N PRO A 507 0.90 -5.09 -29.61
CA PRO A 507 1.46 -6.36 -30.09
C PRO A 507 1.84 -7.34 -28.98
N GLU A 508 1.88 -8.64 -29.32
CA GLU A 508 2.39 -9.69 -28.41
C GLU A 508 3.79 -9.32 -27.88
N GLY A 509 4.02 -9.63 -26.60
CA GLY A 509 5.28 -9.32 -25.90
C GLY A 509 5.49 -7.85 -25.53
N HIS A 510 4.62 -6.93 -25.97
CA HIS A 510 4.78 -5.49 -25.74
C HIS A 510 3.78 -4.93 -24.73
N ILE A 511 4.21 -3.90 -24.00
CA ILE A 511 3.35 -3.12 -23.09
C ILE A 511 3.21 -1.67 -23.57
N PHE A 512 2.21 -0.96 -23.05
CA PHE A 512 2.11 0.49 -23.16
C PHE A 512 2.03 1.12 -21.77
N VAL A 513 3.03 1.95 -21.41
CA VAL A 513 3.03 2.69 -20.13
C VAL A 513 2.43 4.07 -20.37
N THR A 514 1.28 4.35 -19.74
CA THR A 514 0.57 5.61 -19.98
C THR A 514 1.39 6.82 -19.52
N GLY A 515 1.18 7.97 -20.17
CA GLY A 515 1.88 9.23 -19.83
C GLY A 515 3.39 9.28 -20.09
N LEU A 516 4.05 8.16 -20.41
CA LEU A 516 5.44 8.17 -20.89
C LEU A 516 5.48 8.39 -22.41
N LYS A 517 6.62 8.84 -22.93
CA LYS A 517 6.89 9.13 -24.35
C LYS A 517 8.24 8.55 -24.71
N SER A 518 8.49 8.26 -26.00
CA SER A 518 9.74 7.66 -26.49
C SER A 518 11.01 8.29 -25.90
N HIS A 519 11.11 9.62 -25.87
CA HIS A 519 12.26 10.34 -25.33
C HIS A 519 12.43 10.29 -23.80
N HIS A 520 11.45 9.75 -23.06
CA HIS A 520 11.56 9.45 -21.62
C HIS A 520 12.06 8.02 -21.35
N LEU A 521 12.08 7.15 -22.36
CA LEU A 521 12.27 5.73 -22.19
C LEU A 521 13.71 5.30 -22.54
N PRO A 522 14.32 4.41 -21.74
CA PRO A 522 15.50 3.66 -22.13
C PRO A 522 15.34 3.00 -23.50
N VAL A 523 16.47 2.80 -24.16
CA VAL A 523 16.59 2.13 -25.47
C VAL A 523 17.56 0.97 -25.28
N ALA A 524 17.13 -0.25 -25.64
CA ALA A 524 17.97 -1.44 -25.63
C ALA A 524 18.97 -1.45 -26.80
N GLU A 525 19.91 -2.40 -26.81
CA GLU A 525 20.98 -2.48 -27.82
C GLU A 525 20.45 -2.67 -29.26
N ASP A 526 19.26 -3.26 -29.41
CA ASP A 526 18.55 -3.46 -30.67
C ASP A 526 17.77 -2.21 -31.16
N GLY A 527 17.77 -1.12 -30.38
CA GLY A 527 17.02 0.10 -30.66
C GLY A 527 15.57 0.09 -30.13
N GLN A 528 15.13 -0.99 -29.48
CA GLN A 528 13.77 -1.07 -28.92
C GLN A 528 13.67 -0.26 -27.62
N HIS A 529 12.63 0.60 -27.52
CA HIS A 529 12.31 1.27 -26.27
C HIS A 529 11.83 0.27 -25.21
N CYS A 530 12.33 0.38 -23.98
CA CYS A 530 12.03 -0.58 -22.92
C CYS A 530 11.92 0.08 -21.52
N VAL A 531 11.36 -0.66 -20.57
CA VAL A 531 11.34 -0.30 -19.13
C VAL A 531 11.59 -1.53 -18.28
N PHE A 532 12.06 -1.34 -17.07
CA PHE A 532 12.03 -2.37 -16.06
C PHE A 532 10.66 -2.42 -15.38
N LEU A 533 10.09 -3.62 -15.25
CA LEU A 533 8.80 -3.90 -14.62
C LEU A 533 8.94 -5.00 -13.56
N THR A 534 8.30 -4.80 -12.40
CA THR A 534 8.14 -5.84 -11.36
C THR A 534 6.87 -5.56 -10.53
N ARG A 535 6.48 -6.48 -9.65
CA ARG A 535 5.36 -6.33 -8.71
C ARG A 535 5.83 -6.74 -7.31
N SER A 536 5.26 -6.19 -6.24
CA SER A 536 5.51 -6.71 -4.88
C SER A 536 4.46 -7.77 -4.49
N PRO A 537 4.85 -8.94 -3.97
CA PRO A 537 6.22 -9.33 -3.64
C PRO A 537 7.05 -9.77 -4.86
N CYS A 538 8.31 -9.31 -4.91
CA CYS A 538 9.32 -9.74 -5.87
C CYS A 538 10.55 -10.25 -5.12
N VAL A 539 10.58 -11.57 -4.88
CA VAL A 539 11.55 -12.24 -4.02
C VAL A 539 12.45 -13.21 -4.78
N LYS A 540 12.21 -13.46 -6.07
CA LYS A 540 13.08 -14.25 -6.94
C LYS A 540 13.77 -13.33 -7.96
N PRO A 541 14.99 -13.65 -8.41
CA PRO A 541 15.65 -12.91 -9.49
C PRO A 541 14.80 -12.78 -10.77
N GLY A 542 13.98 -13.80 -11.08
CA GLY A 542 13.06 -13.78 -12.22
C GLY A 542 11.78 -12.93 -12.06
N ASP A 543 11.56 -12.29 -10.90
CA ASP A 543 10.35 -11.48 -10.64
C ASP A 543 10.43 -10.07 -11.26
N GLY A 544 11.59 -9.69 -11.80
CA GLY A 544 11.79 -8.46 -12.57
C GLY A 544 12.03 -8.74 -14.04
N ARG A 545 11.45 -7.93 -14.93
CA ARG A 545 11.59 -8.03 -16.39
C ARG A 545 11.99 -6.69 -16.99
N ILE A 546 12.81 -6.70 -18.04
CA ILE A 546 12.85 -5.60 -19.01
C ILE A 546 11.82 -5.96 -20.09
N LEU A 547 10.86 -5.07 -20.35
CA LEU A 547 9.80 -5.29 -21.33
C LEU A 547 9.81 -4.20 -22.41
N PRO A 548 9.56 -4.54 -23.68
CA PRO A 548 9.51 -3.58 -24.77
C PRO A 548 8.21 -2.75 -24.69
N VAL A 549 8.34 -1.45 -24.93
CA VAL A 549 7.24 -0.49 -24.86
C VAL A 549 6.83 -0.04 -26.27
N VAL A 550 5.53 -0.08 -26.54
CA VAL A 550 4.96 0.50 -27.77
C VAL A 550 5.11 2.02 -27.72
N THR A 551 5.86 2.58 -28.66
CA THR A 551 6.15 4.03 -28.75
C THR A 551 5.70 4.67 -30.06
N SER A 552 5.15 3.87 -30.99
CA SER A 552 4.57 4.33 -32.25
C SER A 552 3.28 3.55 -32.52
N CYS A 553 2.42 4.12 -33.37
CA CYS A 553 1.11 3.55 -33.71
C CYS A 553 1.26 2.13 -34.31
N PRO A 554 0.73 1.08 -33.67
CA PRO A 554 0.80 -0.29 -34.18
C PRO A 554 0.06 -0.49 -35.50
N GLU A 555 0.47 -1.50 -36.26
CA GLU A 555 -0.27 -1.94 -37.45
C GLU A 555 -1.70 -2.37 -37.07
N GLY A 556 -2.70 -1.89 -37.83
CA GLY A 556 -4.12 -2.08 -37.53
C GLY A 556 -4.73 -1.07 -36.55
N MET A 557 -3.93 -0.30 -35.79
CA MET A 557 -4.45 0.77 -34.95
C MET A 557 -4.71 2.04 -35.76
N SER A 558 -5.89 2.68 -35.57
CA SER A 558 -6.15 3.97 -36.22
C SER A 558 -5.41 5.13 -35.52
N PRO A 559 -4.97 6.18 -36.24
CA PRO A 559 -4.31 7.33 -35.63
C PRO A 559 -5.14 8.03 -34.55
N ALA A 560 -6.47 7.97 -34.62
CA ALA A 560 -7.37 8.52 -33.61
C ALA A 560 -7.36 7.71 -32.31
N VAL A 561 -7.25 6.37 -32.40
CA VAL A 561 -7.11 5.47 -31.24
C VAL A 561 -5.73 5.63 -30.61
N TRP A 562 -4.68 5.70 -31.43
CA TRP A 562 -3.32 5.98 -30.96
C TRP A 562 -3.24 7.32 -30.23
N THR A 563 -3.77 8.40 -30.82
CA THR A 563 -3.84 9.72 -30.20
C THR A 563 -4.58 9.70 -28.85
N TRP A 564 -5.62 8.87 -28.71
CA TRP A 564 -6.35 8.69 -27.45
C TRP A 564 -5.53 7.93 -26.39
N LEU A 565 -4.85 6.85 -26.75
CA LEU A 565 -3.91 6.15 -25.86
C LEU A 565 -2.79 7.10 -25.38
N GLU A 566 -2.22 7.87 -26.31
CA GLU A 566 -1.17 8.85 -26.04
C GLU A 566 -1.59 10.01 -25.10
N GLN A 567 -2.89 10.26 -24.97
CA GLN A 567 -3.46 11.27 -24.07
C GLN A 567 -3.76 10.72 -22.66
N ARG A 568 -3.63 9.41 -22.43
CA ARG A 568 -3.84 8.83 -21.09
C ARG A 568 -2.73 9.32 -20.14
N PRO A 569 -3.09 9.89 -18.96
CA PRO A 569 -2.10 10.30 -17.97
C PRO A 569 -1.33 9.10 -17.41
N LEU A 570 -0.11 9.35 -16.90
CA LEU A 570 0.66 8.34 -16.17
C LEU A 570 -0.17 7.80 -15.01
N GLY A 571 -0.29 6.47 -14.92
CA GLY A 571 -1.10 5.78 -13.92
C GLY A 571 -1.32 4.29 -14.19
N GLU A 572 -1.07 3.83 -15.42
CA GLU A 572 -1.32 2.46 -15.88
C GLU A 572 -0.14 1.88 -16.66
N VAL A 573 0.01 0.56 -16.58
CA VAL A 573 0.65 -0.26 -17.60
C VAL A 573 -0.43 -1.11 -18.28
N LEU A 574 -0.55 -0.95 -19.60
CA LEU A 574 -1.46 -1.75 -20.43
C LEU A 574 -0.68 -2.95 -20.97
N PHE A 575 -1.17 -4.15 -20.68
CA PHE A 575 -0.63 -5.40 -21.19
C PHE A 575 -1.36 -5.80 -22.48
N SER A 576 -0.60 -6.25 -23.49
CA SER A 576 -1.15 -6.89 -24.70
C SER A 576 -2.18 -7.97 -24.35
N ASN A 577 -3.27 -7.99 -25.11
CA ASN A 577 -4.26 -9.08 -25.12
C ASN A 577 -3.84 -10.20 -26.11
N ALA A 578 -2.87 -9.93 -26.99
CA ALA A 578 -2.35 -10.89 -27.96
C ALA A 578 -1.24 -11.77 -27.37
N GLY A 579 -1.16 -13.00 -27.89
CA GLY A 579 -0.14 -14.00 -27.59
C GLY A 579 -0.68 -15.24 -26.86
N SER A 580 0.18 -16.24 -26.68
CA SER A 580 -0.21 -17.51 -26.04
C SER A 580 0.12 -17.60 -24.55
N ARG A 581 0.79 -16.59 -23.98
CA ARG A 581 1.17 -16.54 -22.55
C ARG A 581 0.82 -15.17 -21.97
N PRO A 582 0.17 -15.11 -20.80
CA PRO A 582 -0.18 -13.84 -20.15
C PRO A 582 1.09 -13.18 -19.60
N MET A 583 1.41 -12.00 -20.11
CA MET A 583 2.57 -11.24 -19.64
C MET A 583 2.52 -10.87 -18.14
N PRO A 584 1.35 -10.57 -17.52
CA PRO A 584 1.26 -10.34 -16.07
C PRO A 584 1.89 -11.46 -15.22
N GLU A 585 1.68 -12.73 -15.56
CA GLU A 585 2.25 -13.87 -14.83
C GLU A 585 3.78 -13.89 -14.88
N THR A 586 4.38 -13.41 -15.98
CA THR A 586 5.84 -13.36 -16.16
C THR A 586 6.52 -12.31 -15.26
N VAL A 587 5.74 -11.41 -14.66
CA VAL A 587 6.18 -10.28 -13.83
C VAL A 587 5.76 -10.53 -12.38
N ALA A 588 6.54 -11.35 -11.68
CA ALA A 588 6.30 -11.76 -10.29
C ALA A 588 4.91 -12.40 -10.05
N ALA A 589 4.44 -13.25 -10.98
CA ALA A 589 3.14 -13.92 -10.92
C ALA A 589 1.96 -12.95 -10.72
N GLY A 590 1.97 -11.84 -11.46
CA GLY A 590 0.95 -10.80 -11.40
C GLY A 590 -0.36 -11.15 -12.12
N ASP A 591 -1.42 -10.48 -11.70
CA ASP A 591 -2.74 -10.46 -12.35
C ASP A 591 -3.16 -9.03 -12.73
N LEU A 592 -4.40 -8.85 -13.19
CA LEU A 592 -4.99 -7.55 -13.53
C LEU A 592 -6.25 -7.25 -12.69
N ASP A 593 -6.39 -7.85 -11.50
CA ASP A 593 -7.56 -7.74 -10.62
C ASP A 593 -7.45 -6.60 -9.57
N GLY A 594 -6.29 -5.96 -9.55
CA GLY A 594 -5.94 -4.85 -8.65
C GLY A 594 -4.45 -4.61 -8.45
N ASP A 595 -3.59 -5.36 -9.14
CA ASP A 595 -2.14 -5.31 -8.95
C ASP A 595 -1.52 -3.98 -9.37
N TYR A 596 -0.60 -3.50 -8.53
CA TYR A 596 0.27 -2.37 -8.83
C TYR A 596 1.65 -2.88 -9.28
N TYR A 597 2.04 -2.50 -10.48
CA TYR A 597 3.34 -2.76 -11.07
C TYR A 597 4.26 -1.57 -10.81
N PHE A 598 5.48 -1.85 -10.38
CA PHE A 598 6.55 -0.88 -10.33
C PHE A 598 7.18 -0.79 -11.73
N VAL A 599 7.12 0.40 -12.33
CA VAL A 599 7.82 0.74 -13.57
C VAL A 599 9.04 1.58 -13.20
N CYS A 600 10.20 1.24 -13.75
CA CYS A 600 11.39 2.09 -13.76
C CYS A 600 11.82 2.38 -15.21
N TRP A 601 12.03 3.65 -15.51
CA TRP A 601 12.51 4.17 -16.81
C TRP A 601 13.82 4.96 -16.64
N ASP A 602 14.59 4.69 -15.59
CA ASP A 602 15.92 5.26 -15.40
C ASP A 602 16.94 4.59 -16.35
N ASN A 603 17.53 5.38 -17.25
CA ASN A 603 18.49 4.87 -18.24
C ASN A 603 19.69 4.16 -17.61
N LEU A 604 20.23 4.67 -16.50
CA LEU A 604 21.42 4.08 -15.86
C LEU A 604 21.06 2.78 -15.15
N VAL A 605 19.94 2.74 -14.44
CA VAL A 605 19.49 1.51 -13.77
C VAL A 605 19.12 0.45 -14.81
N VAL A 606 18.28 0.77 -15.80
CA VAL A 606 17.81 -0.22 -16.78
C VAL A 606 18.96 -0.79 -17.62
N ALA A 607 19.95 0.02 -18.01
CA ALA A 607 21.14 -0.45 -18.71
C ALA A 607 22.11 -1.31 -17.84
N ASN A 608 21.97 -1.29 -16.52
CA ASN A 608 22.76 -2.10 -15.58
C ASN A 608 22.00 -3.33 -15.04
N ILE A 609 20.77 -3.57 -15.50
CA ILE A 609 20.00 -4.78 -15.18
C ILE A 609 20.38 -5.88 -16.17
N GLN A 610 20.83 -7.01 -15.64
CA GLN A 610 21.08 -8.24 -16.37
C GLN A 610 19.80 -9.07 -16.39
N PRO A 611 19.06 -9.16 -17.52
CA PRO A 611 17.81 -9.90 -17.57
C PRO A 611 18.07 -11.38 -17.29
N ARG A 612 17.24 -11.99 -16.44
CA ARG A 612 17.18 -13.45 -16.33
C ARG A 612 16.19 -13.94 -17.38
N GLU A 613 16.58 -14.94 -18.16
CA GLU A 613 15.65 -15.65 -19.03
C GLU A 613 14.47 -16.19 -18.22
N LEU A 614 13.34 -16.41 -18.88
CA LEU A 614 12.30 -17.26 -18.33
C LEU A 614 12.90 -18.67 -18.25
N GLN A 615 13.18 -19.15 -17.04
CA GLN A 615 13.24 -20.60 -16.84
C GLN A 615 11.85 -21.12 -17.21
N ASP A 616 11.76 -21.82 -18.35
CA ASP A 616 10.54 -22.53 -18.70
C ASP A 616 10.15 -23.43 -17.53
N ALA A 617 8.84 -23.52 -17.27
CA ALA A 617 8.25 -24.22 -16.12
C ALA A 617 8.43 -25.76 -16.15
N ALA A 618 9.40 -26.26 -16.91
CA ALA A 618 9.77 -27.65 -17.08
C ALA A 618 10.92 -28.11 -16.14
N GLY A 619 11.59 -27.20 -15.42
CA GLY A 619 12.83 -27.52 -14.67
C GLY A 619 12.69 -27.74 -13.16
N HIS A 620 11.71 -27.09 -12.49
CA HIS A 620 11.54 -27.16 -11.03
C HIS A 620 10.10 -27.51 -10.67
N ASN A 621 9.83 -28.79 -10.39
CA ASN A 621 8.63 -29.41 -9.77
C ASN A 621 7.35 -28.56 -9.66
N LEU A 622 6.95 -27.92 -10.76
CA LEU A 622 5.58 -27.50 -11.01
C LEU A 622 4.76 -28.67 -11.52
N VAL A 623 5.36 -29.83 -11.80
CA VAL A 623 4.65 -31.09 -12.06
C VAL A 623 3.77 -31.45 -10.87
N ASP A 624 4.31 -31.47 -9.64
CA ASP A 624 3.52 -31.70 -8.42
C ASP A 624 2.43 -30.63 -8.23
N ASN A 625 2.65 -29.38 -8.67
CA ASN A 625 1.71 -28.29 -8.42
C ASN A 625 0.67 -28.10 -9.54
N GLN A 626 0.97 -28.54 -10.77
CA GLN A 626 0.01 -28.67 -11.86
C GLN A 626 -0.75 -29.97 -11.76
N GLU A 627 -0.14 -31.11 -11.42
CA GLU A 627 -0.89 -32.31 -11.07
C GLU A 627 -1.70 -32.11 -9.78
N SER A 628 -1.19 -31.43 -8.74
CA SER A 628 -2.05 -31.10 -7.57
C SER A 628 -3.11 -30.04 -7.89
N LYS A 629 -2.85 -29.04 -8.75
CA LYS A 629 -3.91 -28.10 -9.20
C LYS A 629 -4.93 -28.80 -10.10
N VAL A 630 -4.52 -29.65 -11.03
CA VAL A 630 -5.40 -30.40 -11.95
C VAL A 630 -6.16 -31.45 -11.16
N LEU A 631 -5.52 -32.25 -10.32
CA LEU A 631 -6.19 -33.22 -9.45
C LEU A 631 -7.12 -32.51 -8.45
N ALA A 632 -6.78 -31.33 -7.92
CA ALA A 632 -7.70 -30.52 -7.11
C ALA A 632 -8.82 -29.87 -7.94
N LYS A 633 -8.60 -29.56 -9.22
CA LYS A 633 -9.60 -29.01 -10.15
C LYS A 633 -10.52 -30.10 -10.68
N GLU A 634 -10.04 -31.33 -10.87
CA GLU A 634 -10.79 -32.54 -11.21
C GLU A 634 -11.57 -33.07 -10.00
N THR A 635 -10.94 -33.11 -8.81
CA THR A 635 -11.65 -33.41 -7.54
C THR A 635 -12.71 -32.35 -7.23
N ALA A 636 -12.50 -31.09 -7.63
CA ALA A 636 -13.53 -30.03 -7.60
C ALA A 636 -14.50 -30.04 -8.80
N CYS A 637 -14.21 -30.76 -9.89
CA CYS A 637 -15.13 -31.01 -10.99
C CYS A 637 -16.08 -32.18 -10.69
N THR A 638 -15.83 -32.96 -9.64
CA THR A 638 -16.93 -33.45 -8.81
C THR A 638 -17.64 -32.24 -8.20
N LEU A 639 -18.60 -31.69 -8.94
CA LEU A 639 -19.67 -30.86 -8.38
C LEU A 639 -20.14 -31.53 -7.09
N PRO A 640 -20.14 -30.85 -5.93
CA PRO A 640 -20.76 -31.39 -4.73
C PRO A 640 -22.23 -31.65 -5.06
N SER A 641 -22.59 -32.93 -5.24
CA SER A 641 -23.93 -33.35 -5.67
C SER A 641 -24.99 -33.20 -4.58
N GLN A 642 -24.64 -32.48 -3.51
CA GLN A 642 -25.44 -32.13 -2.35
C GLN A 642 -24.99 -30.75 -1.88
N SER A 643 -25.92 -29.81 -1.75
CA SER A 643 -25.69 -28.51 -1.11
C SER A 643 -25.23 -28.72 0.33
N ASP A 644 -24.10 -28.13 0.72
CA ASP A 644 -23.59 -28.24 2.09
C ASP A 644 -24.46 -27.42 3.06
N GLU A 645 -25.38 -28.08 3.75
CA GLU A 645 -26.38 -27.39 4.60
C GLU A 645 -25.78 -26.58 5.77
N ASP A 646 -24.52 -26.84 6.15
CA ASP A 646 -23.80 -26.08 7.20
C ASP A 646 -22.58 -25.32 6.67
N TRP A 647 -22.57 -24.93 5.37
CA TRP A 647 -21.46 -24.15 4.81
C TRP A 647 -21.16 -22.89 5.64
N LEU A 648 -22.21 -22.19 6.09
CA LEU A 648 -22.08 -20.95 6.86
C LEU A 648 -21.49 -21.22 8.27
N GLY A 649 -21.93 -22.28 8.96
CA GLY A 649 -21.37 -22.66 10.26
C GLY A 649 -19.91 -23.09 10.17
N LYS A 650 -19.51 -23.79 9.11
CA LYS A 650 -18.11 -24.12 8.81
C LYS A 650 -17.27 -22.87 8.55
N VAL A 651 -17.78 -21.92 7.76
CA VAL A 651 -17.11 -20.64 7.47
C VAL A 651 -16.94 -19.80 8.72
N HIS A 652 -17.97 -19.73 9.57
CA HIS A 652 -17.86 -19.07 10.87
C HIS A 652 -16.77 -19.71 11.72
N GLY A 653 -16.72 -21.04 11.79
CA GLY A 653 -15.64 -21.77 12.45
C GLY A 653 -14.25 -21.36 11.95
N HIS A 654 -14.06 -21.33 10.63
CA HIS A 654 -12.78 -20.98 10.00
C HIS A 654 -12.37 -19.52 10.22
N MET A 655 -13.28 -18.55 10.04
CA MET A 655 -13.00 -17.13 10.25
C MET A 655 -12.78 -16.77 11.74
N THR A 656 -13.27 -17.61 12.66
CA THR A 656 -13.05 -17.45 14.10
C THR A 656 -11.97 -18.37 14.68
N ASP A 657 -11.15 -19.00 13.84
CA ASP A 657 -10.02 -19.83 14.30
C ASP A 657 -8.77 -18.97 14.55
N VAL A 658 -8.22 -19.09 15.76
CA VAL A 658 -7.01 -18.38 16.18
C VAL A 658 -5.77 -18.88 15.43
N GLU A 659 -5.70 -20.16 15.05
CA GLU A 659 -4.57 -20.70 14.28
C GLU A 659 -4.59 -20.21 12.83
N VAL A 660 -5.78 -20.02 12.24
CA VAL A 660 -5.93 -19.37 10.92
C VAL A 660 -5.42 -17.92 10.96
N LEU A 661 -5.77 -17.14 11.99
CA LEU A 661 -5.21 -15.79 12.16
C LEU A 661 -3.68 -15.81 12.34
N LYS A 662 -3.13 -16.83 13.01
CA LYS A 662 -1.68 -17.01 13.19
C LYS A 662 -0.94 -17.43 11.92
N GLU A 663 -1.59 -17.95 10.88
CA GLU A 663 -0.90 -18.24 9.60
C GLU A 663 -0.18 -17.00 9.05
N SER A 664 -0.75 -15.80 9.25
CA SER A 664 -0.11 -14.53 8.89
C SER A 664 1.24 -14.25 9.57
N LEU A 665 1.51 -14.89 10.72
CA LEU A 665 2.80 -14.79 11.41
C LEU A 665 3.87 -15.67 10.75
N MET A 666 3.47 -16.80 10.16
CA MET A 666 4.41 -17.69 9.45
C MET A 666 4.96 -17.03 8.19
N ILE A 667 4.14 -16.27 7.46
CA ILE A 667 4.57 -15.44 6.31
C ILE A 667 5.74 -14.53 6.73
N GLY A 668 5.63 -13.86 7.88
CA GLY A 668 6.68 -12.99 8.43
C GLY A 668 7.94 -13.74 8.89
N LYS A 669 7.81 -14.96 9.42
CA LYS A 669 8.96 -15.81 9.76
C LYS A 669 9.71 -16.27 8.52
N LEU A 670 9.00 -16.77 7.50
CA LEU A 670 9.57 -17.24 6.24
C LEU A 670 10.34 -16.12 5.54
N TYR A 671 9.74 -14.92 5.45
CA TYR A 671 10.41 -13.72 4.93
C TYR A 671 11.71 -13.39 5.69
N LYS A 672 11.71 -13.41 7.03
CA LYS A 672 12.93 -13.19 7.83
C LYS A 672 13.99 -14.27 7.64
N ALA A 673 13.58 -15.54 7.45
CA ALA A 673 14.51 -16.63 7.20
C ALA A 673 15.17 -16.51 5.82
N MET A 674 14.37 -16.21 4.80
CA MET A 674 14.80 -15.83 3.45
C MET A 674 15.82 -14.68 3.49
N GLU A 675 15.52 -13.58 4.19
CA GLU A 675 16.45 -12.45 4.32
C GLU A 675 17.79 -12.82 4.98
N ARG A 676 17.77 -13.69 6.01
CA ARG A 676 19.02 -14.19 6.63
C ARG A 676 19.86 -15.01 5.65
N LYS A 677 19.25 -15.91 4.86
CA LYS A 677 19.96 -16.71 3.85
C LYS A 677 20.56 -15.85 2.73
N SER A 678 19.85 -14.81 2.29
CA SER A 678 20.39 -13.83 1.32
C SER A 678 21.62 -13.07 1.84
N ALA A 679 21.75 -12.90 3.16
CA ALA A 679 22.85 -12.17 3.77
C ALA A 679 24.05 -13.07 4.14
N SER A 680 23.83 -14.36 4.37
CA SER A 680 24.88 -15.33 4.74
C SER A 680 25.45 -16.13 3.57
N SER A 681 24.71 -16.28 2.46
CA SER A 681 25.15 -17.02 1.29
C SER A 681 25.98 -16.15 0.34
N PRO A 682 27.13 -16.63 -0.18
CA PRO A 682 27.87 -15.94 -1.24
C PRO A 682 27.09 -15.90 -2.58
N LEU A 683 26.09 -16.78 -2.75
CA LEU A 683 25.16 -16.76 -3.89
C LEU A 683 24.02 -15.76 -3.70
N GLY A 684 23.88 -15.14 -2.51
CA GLY A 684 22.81 -14.19 -2.21
C GLY A 684 21.41 -14.75 -2.51
N ALA A 685 20.70 -14.08 -3.42
CA ALA A 685 19.35 -14.46 -3.86
C ALA A 685 19.30 -15.61 -4.89
N ASP A 686 20.45 -16.02 -5.46
CA ASP A 686 20.56 -17.20 -6.32
C ASP A 686 20.83 -18.50 -5.50
N GLY A 687 20.93 -18.41 -4.17
CA GLY A 687 21.19 -19.56 -3.30
C GLY A 687 19.99 -20.51 -3.15
N PRO A 688 20.17 -21.84 -3.13
CA PRO A 688 19.06 -22.80 -3.07
C PRO A 688 18.22 -22.68 -1.79
N ASP A 689 18.84 -22.44 -0.64
CA ASP A 689 18.13 -22.18 0.63
C ASP A 689 17.28 -20.89 0.57
N TYR A 690 17.76 -19.86 -0.14
CA TYR A 690 17.01 -18.62 -0.32
C TYR A 690 15.80 -18.85 -1.21
N LEU A 691 15.99 -19.53 -2.35
CA LEU A 691 14.91 -19.86 -3.28
C LEU A 691 13.85 -20.75 -2.61
N ALA A 692 14.26 -21.76 -1.82
CA ALA A 692 13.34 -22.59 -1.05
C ALA A 692 12.49 -21.79 -0.04
N PHE A 693 13.09 -20.82 0.67
CA PHE A 693 12.30 -19.92 1.53
C PHE A 693 11.45 -18.92 0.74
N ALA A 694 11.89 -18.47 -0.43
CA ALA A 694 11.11 -17.60 -1.31
C ALA A 694 9.87 -18.32 -1.87
N ASP A 695 10.03 -19.58 -2.27
CA ASP A 695 8.94 -20.47 -2.66
C ASP A 695 7.96 -20.69 -1.50
N ALA A 696 8.45 -21.09 -0.33
CA ALA A 696 7.61 -21.26 0.86
C ALA A 696 6.89 -19.95 1.25
N TYR A 697 7.55 -18.80 1.13
CA TYR A 697 6.97 -17.48 1.38
C TYR A 697 5.81 -17.17 0.42
N LEU A 698 6.02 -17.31 -0.90
CA LEU A 698 4.98 -17.09 -1.90
C LEU A 698 3.80 -18.07 -1.71
N GLN A 699 4.10 -19.36 -1.54
CA GLN A 699 3.09 -20.39 -1.26
C GLN A 699 2.32 -20.11 0.04
N SER A 700 2.96 -19.52 1.07
CA SER A 700 2.28 -19.16 2.33
C SER A 700 1.33 -17.96 2.19
N ILE A 701 1.57 -17.05 1.23
CA ILE A 701 0.63 -15.96 0.89
C ILE A 701 -0.61 -16.55 0.20
N ASP A 702 -0.41 -17.41 -0.80
CA ASP A 702 -1.52 -18.01 -1.55
C ASP A 702 -2.28 -19.09 -0.76
N ARG A 703 -1.63 -19.76 0.21
CA ARG A 703 -2.29 -20.59 1.22
C ARG A 703 -3.44 -19.82 1.87
N GLY A 704 -3.27 -18.54 2.19
CA GLY A 704 -4.32 -17.67 2.74
C GLY A 704 -5.61 -17.65 1.92
N LYS A 705 -5.51 -17.75 0.59
CA LYS A 705 -6.65 -17.74 -0.35
C LYS A 705 -7.15 -19.14 -0.73
N HIS A 706 -6.25 -20.09 -0.94
CA HIS A 706 -6.54 -21.37 -1.59
C HIS A 706 -6.52 -22.58 -0.62
N GLY A 707 -5.78 -22.48 0.48
CA GLY A 707 -5.65 -23.54 1.50
C GLY A 707 -4.52 -24.54 1.26
N ASN A 708 -3.74 -24.37 0.20
CA ASN A 708 -2.63 -25.24 -0.16
C ASN A 708 -1.57 -25.31 0.95
N SER A 709 -0.94 -26.47 1.11
CA SER A 709 0.32 -26.58 1.86
C SER A 709 1.44 -25.82 1.14
N PHE A 710 2.47 -25.45 1.89
CA PHE A 710 3.74 -25.01 1.31
C PHE A 710 4.81 -26.04 1.61
N SER A 711 5.74 -26.24 0.69
CA SER A 711 6.87 -27.17 0.85
C SER A 711 8.11 -26.42 1.31
N LEU A 712 8.88 -27.02 2.21
CA LEU A 712 10.15 -26.51 2.69
C LEU A 712 11.05 -27.71 3.06
N PRO A 713 12.33 -27.74 2.66
CA PRO A 713 13.26 -28.81 3.05
C PRO A 713 13.37 -28.99 4.56
N GLU A 714 13.55 -30.23 5.01
CA GLU A 714 13.58 -30.58 6.45
C GLU A 714 14.61 -29.76 7.25
N HIS A 715 15.80 -29.52 6.69
CA HIS A 715 16.84 -28.70 7.34
C HIS A 715 16.42 -27.24 7.55
N LEU A 716 15.50 -26.72 6.72
CA LEU A 716 14.98 -25.35 6.81
C LEU A 716 13.72 -25.26 7.68
N CYS A 717 12.92 -26.32 7.78
CA CYS A 717 11.77 -26.38 8.71
C CYS A 717 12.20 -26.12 10.17
N VAL A 718 13.32 -26.72 10.58
CA VAL A 718 13.91 -26.52 11.92
C VAL A 718 14.26 -25.04 12.17
N GLU A 719 14.72 -24.29 11.16
CA GLU A 719 15.11 -22.88 11.30
C GLU A 719 13.94 -21.91 11.54
N VAL A 720 12.71 -22.30 11.19
CA VAL A 720 11.48 -21.50 11.38
C VAL A 720 10.58 -22.04 12.49
N GLY A 721 10.95 -23.17 13.09
CA GLY A 721 10.21 -23.86 14.15
C GLY A 721 8.90 -24.44 13.63
N MET A 722 9.00 -25.24 12.57
CA MET A 722 7.93 -26.08 12.00
C MET A 722 8.12 -27.54 12.38
#